data_AF-A0A430KPP5-F1
#
_entry.id   AF-A0A430KPP5-F1
#
_cell.length_a   1.000
_cell.length_b   1.000
_cell.length_c   1.000
_cell.angle_alpha   90.00
_cell.angle_beta   90.00
_cell.angle_gamma   90.00
#
_symmetry.space_group_name_H-M   'P 1'
#
loop_
_entity.id
_entity.type
_entity.pdbx_description
1 polymer ?
#
loop_
_entity_poly.entity_id
_entity_poly.type
_entity_poly.pdbx_seq_one_letter_code
_entity_poly.pdbx_strand_id
1 'polypeptide(L)'
;MDKLPWTTIVNKFSNNCFPISALALSLAASQVSAGEITSFVDDSGGGVLTVDATEGVVAPGVSIVTGQTNNDDFTSANHFSAKGVVNCLRASVPGGSCDDNPHSGKRTKLTLTGRSPLDLTFQTSNTGGTTEYFSYTKLSNDTGARLVGYQMLVGTGTGSDFVKAEALDPVLFDNTVDNSTEDKVTNWAPADASVAQDPLQRTFYSAGLFGKEAKDTNGDGTDDMLAVGFFSATERTGLEFTADGVATLNAGAATTFDPDTGTTSTFFDSIFGSDTAVVSFSQGTDGIYWDNDDNPDTDGVLMATYMDINGDGTMEWFTNRELTIDPVTNEVTFVEQDADLVDDGIDNDTIVSPNLVVDNDVQVILTDAQVEAILAQSKYEKDVLEDLGKVNLNFSLDVADYAGLDGGIFTLRIAPVFAPIVAAANTDLQFKIAASIDSSNIAYLGQYVPVAVPAVSAYSIQALSPSVTSVNQYDDLIDAIETSGNISQSLERVGYSFLGAYSESALALVRSQRSSINQRANAAASGAIIDNMAFSSDGEDIGAEGVEEVASRLATSNAGGLRHSGNGIGIFVDGTAGKGEYDSTTNSVGYDLEDYTLSAGVDFRLRNDVVLGVALGYGDSEADIDDNRGSLDTAAKGVMFYAAKQFQQKAYLNAMVGAYSLDYDSERKVIIGDTINETYKASTDGTQYVAGLSGGMNYDVGGWSMGPIASAYWVKTDVDGFTETGGDPIVAVSTDDFSVETTWVSLGGQASKQIKMSNGNFIPHAKLSIVKENSDSLDVSTAFGTMRAFDTPVDARDSEYADLELGFAYQINRGKASQTTVGFDYSGLFADTYDSSRVQLSVNVQF
;
A
#
# COMPACT_ATOMS: atom_id res chain seq x y z
N MET A 1 41.02 -15.19 -9.33
CA MET A 1 41.58 -15.68 -8.05
C MET A 1 40.38 -16.04 -7.20
N ASP A 2 40.26 -17.33 -6.88
CA ASP A 2 39.04 -17.93 -6.37
C ASP A 2 38.61 -17.35 -5.00
N LYS A 3 37.31 -17.03 -4.91
CA LYS A 3 36.65 -16.51 -3.71
C LYS A 3 36.62 -17.60 -2.62
N LEU A 4 37.16 -17.29 -1.43
CA LEU A 4 37.04 -18.10 -0.21
C LEU A 4 35.80 -17.67 0.57
N PRO A 5 34.86 -18.56 0.92
CA PRO A 5 33.66 -18.19 1.68
C PRO A 5 33.94 -18.11 3.18
N TRP A 6 33.60 -16.97 3.77
CA TRP A 6 33.77 -16.61 5.19
C TRP A 6 32.62 -17.06 6.10
N THR A 7 31.98 -18.20 5.84
CA THR A 7 30.75 -18.64 6.56
C THR A 7 30.96 -19.73 7.63
N THR A 8 32.19 -19.97 8.11
CA THR A 8 32.45 -21.15 8.98
C THR A 8 32.61 -20.88 10.50
N ILE A 9 32.37 -19.68 11.05
CA ILE A 9 32.66 -19.41 12.48
C ILE A 9 31.51 -18.73 13.26
N VAL A 10 30.23 -18.94 12.91
CA VAL A 10 29.10 -18.51 13.80
C VAL A 10 28.04 -19.59 14.08
N ASN A 11 27.91 -20.66 13.28
CA ASN A 11 26.90 -21.72 13.51
C ASN A 11 27.33 -22.85 14.47
N LYS A 12 27.95 -22.52 15.61
CA LYS A 12 28.39 -23.54 16.58
C LYS A 12 28.05 -23.22 18.04
N PHE A 13 26.85 -22.72 18.32
CA PHE A 13 26.26 -22.71 19.67
C PHE A 13 24.72 -22.78 19.66
N SER A 14 24.15 -23.91 19.25
CA SER A 14 22.88 -24.42 19.78
C SER A 14 22.63 -25.82 19.22
N ASN A 15 22.95 -26.86 19.98
CA ASN A 15 22.36 -28.20 19.87
C ASN A 15 23.00 -29.10 20.92
N ASN A 16 22.34 -29.21 22.08
CA ASN A 16 22.52 -30.30 23.02
C ASN A 16 21.26 -30.38 23.89
N CYS A 17 20.24 -31.07 23.39
CA CYS A 17 19.22 -31.68 24.23
C CYS A 17 19.20 -33.19 23.98
N PHE A 18 19.06 -33.92 25.08
CA PHE A 18 19.30 -35.35 25.26
C PHE A 18 18.43 -36.28 24.39
N PRO A 19 18.91 -37.51 24.08
CA PRO A 19 18.07 -38.54 23.49
C PRO A 19 17.20 -39.18 24.58
N ILE A 20 15.90 -38.88 24.58
CA ILE A 20 14.93 -39.69 25.31
C ILE A 20 14.51 -40.83 24.39
N SER A 21 14.87 -42.02 24.84
CA SER A 21 14.50 -43.33 24.32
C SER A 21 13.05 -43.44 23.86
N ALA A 22 12.87 -43.90 22.62
CA ALA A 22 11.61 -44.34 22.07
C ALA A 22 11.03 -45.49 22.90
N LEU A 23 10.03 -45.17 23.71
CA LEU A 23 9.10 -46.13 24.28
C LEU A 23 7.89 -46.16 23.35
N ALA A 24 7.80 -47.20 22.52
CA ALA A 24 6.62 -47.47 21.72
C ALA A 24 5.46 -47.85 22.66
N LEU A 25 4.68 -46.84 23.07
CA LEU A 25 3.34 -47.03 23.62
C LEU A 25 2.37 -47.04 22.44
N SER A 26 1.78 -48.20 22.17
CA SER A 26 0.58 -48.32 21.36
C SER A 26 -0.57 -47.61 22.08
N LEU A 27 -0.74 -46.32 21.81
CA LEU A 27 -2.02 -45.64 22.04
C LEU A 27 -2.84 -45.88 20.78
N ALA A 28 -3.95 -46.61 20.94
CA ALA A 28 -4.97 -46.69 19.92
C ALA A 28 -5.39 -45.26 19.54
N ALA A 29 -5.34 -44.95 18.24
CA ALA A 29 -5.91 -43.73 17.71
C ALA A 29 -7.37 -43.66 18.16
N SER A 30 -7.71 -42.63 18.95
CA SER A 30 -9.09 -42.29 19.23
C SER A 30 -9.74 -41.85 17.93
N GLN A 31 -10.66 -42.68 17.45
CA GLN A 31 -11.51 -42.40 16.30
C GLN A 31 -12.56 -41.35 16.70
N VAL A 32 -12.67 -40.26 15.92
CA VAL A 32 -13.69 -39.21 16.04
C VAL A 32 -13.91 -38.74 14.59
N SER A 33 -14.97 -39.04 13.82
CA SER A 33 -16.45 -39.10 13.96
C SER A 33 -17.15 -37.74 13.83
N ALA A 34 -18.14 -37.61 12.94
CA ALA A 34 -18.78 -36.35 12.53
C ALA A 34 -20.30 -36.50 12.31
N GLY A 35 -21.11 -35.46 12.38
CA GLY A 35 -22.57 -35.64 12.40
C GLY A 35 -23.29 -34.55 13.18
N GLU A 36 -22.57 -33.74 13.95
CA GLU A 36 -23.00 -32.48 14.56
C GLU A 36 -21.78 -31.55 14.63
N ILE A 37 -21.97 -30.26 14.33
CA ILE A 37 -20.97 -29.22 14.60
C ILE A 37 -21.07 -28.84 16.08
N THR A 38 -19.97 -28.97 16.81
CA THR A 38 -19.93 -28.79 18.27
C THR A 38 -19.33 -27.45 18.70
N SER A 39 -18.37 -26.92 17.94
CA SER A 39 -17.76 -25.63 18.23
C SER A 39 -17.06 -25.05 17.01
N PHE A 40 -16.99 -23.73 16.97
CA PHE A 40 -16.03 -23.01 16.14
C PHE A 40 -14.64 -23.13 16.77
N VAL A 41 -13.61 -23.34 15.95
CA VAL A 41 -12.22 -23.53 16.39
C VAL A 41 -11.43 -22.25 16.18
N ASP A 42 -11.33 -21.77 14.95
CA ASP A 42 -10.53 -20.59 14.59
C ASP A 42 -10.88 -20.06 13.18
N ASP A 43 -10.64 -18.76 12.94
CA ASP A 43 -10.57 -18.14 11.63
C ASP A 43 -9.11 -17.79 11.28
N SER A 44 -8.69 -18.07 10.04
CA SER A 44 -7.32 -17.83 9.60
C SER A 44 -7.23 -17.49 8.11
N GLY A 45 -6.10 -16.96 7.67
CA GLY A 45 -5.87 -16.64 6.25
C GLY A 45 -6.12 -15.16 5.92
N GLY A 46 -6.68 -14.90 4.74
CA GLY A 46 -6.84 -13.55 4.16
C GLY A 46 -8.18 -12.89 4.41
N GLY A 47 -8.73 -13.06 5.61
CA GLY A 47 -9.94 -12.40 6.05
C GLY A 47 -10.15 -12.55 7.55
N VAL A 48 -11.26 -12.02 8.06
CA VAL A 48 -11.60 -12.02 9.48
C VAL A 48 -13.06 -12.35 9.72
N LEU A 49 -13.32 -13.04 10.82
CA LEU A 49 -14.64 -13.17 11.43
C LEU A 49 -14.86 -12.03 12.44
N THR A 50 -15.83 -11.16 12.17
CA THR A 50 -16.01 -9.92 12.94
C THR A 50 -17.01 -10.09 14.08
N VAL A 51 -16.68 -9.56 15.25
CA VAL A 51 -17.59 -9.40 16.39
C VAL A 51 -18.17 -7.98 16.36
N ASP A 52 -19.45 -7.88 15.97
CA ASP A 52 -20.17 -6.61 16.00
C ASP A 52 -20.89 -6.39 17.33
N ALA A 53 -20.27 -5.61 18.21
CA ALA A 53 -20.83 -5.30 19.52
C ALA A 53 -22.08 -4.41 19.46
N THR A 54 -22.28 -3.64 18.39
CA THR A 54 -23.45 -2.76 18.19
C THR A 54 -24.70 -3.61 17.97
N GLU A 55 -24.59 -4.67 17.17
CA GLU A 55 -25.65 -5.67 16.99
C GLU A 55 -25.72 -6.72 18.12
N GLY A 56 -24.93 -6.56 19.18
CA GLY A 56 -24.92 -7.48 20.33
C GLY A 56 -24.26 -8.84 20.04
N VAL A 57 -23.47 -8.95 18.98
CA VAL A 57 -22.67 -10.13 18.64
C VAL A 57 -21.51 -10.24 19.63
N VAL A 58 -21.29 -11.41 20.21
CA VAL A 58 -20.17 -11.65 21.16
C VAL A 58 -19.13 -12.61 20.56
N ALA A 59 -17.90 -12.62 21.08
CA ALA A 59 -16.89 -13.59 20.64
C ALA A 59 -17.41 -15.05 20.75
N PRO A 60 -17.16 -15.90 19.74
CA PRO A 60 -16.22 -15.72 18.62
C PRO A 60 -16.80 -15.07 17.35
N GLY A 61 -18.01 -14.49 17.36
CA GLY A 61 -18.64 -13.88 16.18
C GLY A 61 -19.57 -14.82 15.42
N VAL A 62 -19.41 -16.13 15.61
CA VAL A 62 -20.30 -17.18 15.10
C VAL A 62 -20.84 -18.05 16.23
N SER A 63 -22.08 -18.47 16.11
CA SER A 63 -22.75 -19.44 16.97
C SER A 63 -23.28 -20.59 16.14
N ILE A 64 -23.15 -21.78 16.70
CA ILE A 64 -23.70 -23.02 16.15
C ILE A 64 -24.95 -23.36 16.95
N VAL A 65 -26.07 -23.50 16.25
CA VAL A 65 -27.35 -23.95 16.83
C VAL A 65 -27.65 -25.32 16.26
N THR A 66 -27.87 -26.31 17.13
CA THR A 66 -28.29 -27.66 16.74
C THR A 66 -29.54 -28.03 17.53
N GLY A 67 -30.69 -27.90 16.88
CA GLY A 67 -31.98 -28.28 17.44
C GLY A 67 -32.29 -29.77 17.24
N GLN A 68 -31.82 -30.36 16.14
CA GLN A 68 -32.02 -31.78 15.82
C GLN A 68 -30.84 -32.33 15.04
N THR A 69 -30.25 -33.44 15.51
CA THR A 69 -29.23 -34.19 14.77
C THR A 69 -29.86 -35.22 13.83
N ASN A 70 -29.14 -35.63 12.78
CA ASN A 70 -29.57 -36.66 11.82
C ASN A 70 -30.85 -36.28 11.06
N ASN A 71 -30.92 -35.04 10.60
CA ASN A 71 -32.08 -34.43 9.93
C ASN A 71 -31.75 -33.90 8.52
N ASP A 72 -30.89 -34.63 7.80
CA ASP A 72 -30.61 -34.48 6.37
C ASP A 72 -31.86 -34.13 5.54
N ASP A 73 -31.70 -33.24 4.56
CA ASP A 73 -32.75 -32.70 3.67
C ASP A 73 -33.88 -31.92 4.40
N PHE A 74 -33.57 -30.96 5.26
CA PHE A 74 -34.57 -30.03 5.78
C PHE A 74 -35.15 -29.17 4.65
N THR A 75 -36.28 -29.59 4.11
CA THR A 75 -37.09 -28.75 3.21
C THR A 75 -38.13 -27.98 4.02
N SER A 76 -38.14 -26.65 3.93
CA SER A 76 -39.30 -25.88 4.38
C SER A 76 -40.54 -26.32 3.57
N ALA A 77 -41.74 -26.14 4.12
CA ALA A 77 -42.99 -26.52 3.44
C ALA A 77 -43.21 -25.80 2.09
N ASN A 78 -42.39 -24.80 1.77
CA ASN A 78 -42.43 -24.02 0.55
C ASN A 78 -41.08 -23.98 -0.18
N HIS A 79 -40.10 -24.83 0.15
CA HIS A 79 -38.76 -24.95 -0.45
C HIS A 79 -37.90 -23.67 -0.59
N PHE A 80 -38.42 -22.48 -0.27
CA PHE A 80 -37.82 -21.17 -0.57
C PHE A 80 -37.69 -20.27 0.67
N SER A 81 -37.94 -20.79 1.88
CA SER A 81 -37.86 -20.03 3.13
C SER A 81 -37.06 -20.77 4.19
N ALA A 82 -36.08 -20.10 4.79
CA ALA A 82 -35.35 -20.65 5.95
C ALA A 82 -36.17 -20.66 7.25
N LYS A 83 -37.50 -20.46 7.17
CA LYS A 83 -38.41 -20.50 8.32
C LYS A 83 -38.65 -21.94 8.77
N GLY A 84 -38.47 -22.18 10.06
CA GLY A 84 -38.56 -23.49 10.70
C GLY A 84 -37.25 -24.27 10.72
N VAL A 85 -36.14 -23.69 10.21
CA VAL A 85 -34.83 -24.32 10.28
C VAL A 85 -34.44 -24.52 11.74
N VAL A 86 -34.03 -25.74 12.09
CA VAL A 86 -33.69 -26.10 13.49
C VAL A 86 -32.19 -26.15 13.76
N ASN A 87 -31.36 -26.18 12.72
CA ASN A 87 -29.91 -26.17 12.82
C ASN A 87 -29.33 -25.06 11.95
N CYS A 88 -28.49 -24.22 12.51
CA CYS A 88 -27.89 -23.14 11.74
C CYS A 88 -26.54 -22.68 12.25
N LEU A 89 -25.78 -22.07 11.34
CA LEU A 89 -24.64 -21.22 11.62
C LEU A 89 -25.12 -19.76 11.53
N ARG A 90 -24.92 -19.00 12.59
CA ARG A 90 -25.42 -17.62 12.68
C ARG A 90 -24.49 -16.75 13.51
N ALA A 91 -24.72 -15.43 13.52
CA ALA A 91 -24.03 -14.55 14.45
C ALA A 91 -24.29 -14.98 15.90
N SER A 92 -23.26 -14.86 16.74
CA SER A 92 -23.31 -15.19 18.17
C SER A 92 -24.01 -14.11 19.01
N VAL A 93 -25.27 -13.81 18.67
CA VAL A 93 -26.17 -13.00 19.49
C VAL A 93 -26.76 -13.88 20.60
N PRO A 94 -26.53 -13.58 21.90
CA PRO A 94 -26.99 -14.41 23.00
C PRO A 94 -28.51 -14.64 23.02
N GLY A 95 -28.93 -15.90 23.10
CA GLY A 95 -30.35 -16.27 23.23
C GLY A 95 -31.15 -16.24 21.92
N GLY A 96 -30.51 -15.89 20.79
CA GLY A 96 -31.17 -15.95 19.50
C GLY A 96 -31.27 -17.37 18.93
N SER A 97 -32.12 -17.53 17.93
CA SER A 97 -32.49 -18.79 17.29
C SER A 97 -32.30 -18.73 15.76
N CYS A 98 -32.44 -19.86 15.08
CA CYS A 98 -32.42 -19.89 13.61
C CYS A 98 -33.63 -19.15 13.01
N ASP A 99 -34.75 -19.12 13.73
CA ASP A 99 -36.01 -18.49 13.31
C ASP A 99 -36.11 -17.00 13.68
N ASP A 100 -35.02 -16.36 14.11
CA ASP A 100 -35.03 -14.94 14.42
C ASP A 100 -35.44 -14.09 13.20
N ASN A 101 -36.14 -12.99 13.44
CA ASN A 101 -36.68 -12.10 12.40
C ASN A 101 -35.57 -11.56 11.47
N PRO A 102 -35.93 -11.09 10.26
CA PRO A 102 -35.05 -10.21 9.48
C PRO A 102 -34.51 -9.04 10.33
N HIS A 103 -33.34 -8.52 9.96
CA HIS A 103 -32.67 -7.40 10.65
C HIS A 103 -32.31 -7.62 12.14
N SER A 104 -32.39 -8.86 12.65
CA SER A 104 -32.06 -9.16 14.04
C SER A 104 -30.54 -9.28 14.34
N GLY A 105 -29.67 -8.82 13.44
CA GLY A 105 -28.22 -9.07 13.50
C GLY A 105 -27.80 -10.54 13.40
N LYS A 106 -28.67 -11.44 12.89
CA LYS A 106 -28.40 -12.89 12.88
C LYS A 106 -27.29 -13.37 11.94
N ARG A 107 -26.71 -12.50 11.11
CA ARG A 107 -25.73 -12.89 10.09
C ARG A 107 -24.31 -12.83 10.62
N THR A 108 -23.60 -13.94 10.54
CA THR A 108 -22.15 -13.98 10.79
C THR A 108 -21.45 -13.03 9.81
N LYS A 109 -20.60 -12.12 10.31
CA LYS A 109 -19.94 -11.10 9.49
C LYS A 109 -18.51 -11.55 9.14
N LEU A 110 -18.23 -11.69 7.85
CA LEU A 110 -16.92 -12.09 7.32
C LEU A 110 -16.39 -10.97 6.44
N THR A 111 -15.12 -10.60 6.60
CA THR A 111 -14.46 -9.60 5.74
C THR A 111 -13.22 -10.20 5.11
N LEU A 112 -13.11 -10.17 3.78
CA LEU A 112 -11.89 -10.50 3.06
C LEU A 112 -10.98 -9.28 3.05
N THR A 113 -9.72 -9.44 3.43
CA THR A 113 -8.77 -8.33 3.63
C THR A 113 -7.54 -8.41 2.74
N GLY A 114 -7.48 -9.40 1.85
CA GLY A 114 -6.38 -9.52 0.90
C GLY A 114 -6.55 -10.68 -0.07
N ARG A 115 -5.44 -11.12 -0.66
CA ARG A 115 -5.41 -12.12 -1.73
C ARG A 115 -5.64 -13.57 -1.27
N SER A 116 -5.35 -13.86 0.00
CA SER A 116 -5.40 -15.22 0.52
C SER A 116 -6.83 -15.62 0.87
N PRO A 117 -7.20 -16.91 0.77
CA PRO A 117 -8.49 -17.38 1.24
C PRO A 117 -8.68 -17.17 2.75
N LEU A 118 -9.93 -16.95 3.17
CA LEU A 118 -10.37 -17.02 4.56
C LEU A 118 -10.80 -18.45 4.89
N ASP A 119 -10.21 -19.04 5.92
CA ASP A 119 -10.52 -20.38 6.41
C ASP A 119 -11.23 -20.30 7.77
N LEU A 120 -12.43 -20.86 7.85
CA LEU A 120 -13.20 -21.03 9.09
C LEU A 120 -13.19 -22.50 9.48
N THR A 121 -12.66 -22.80 10.67
CA THR A 121 -12.51 -24.18 11.14
C THR A 121 -13.54 -24.54 12.20
N PHE A 122 -14.12 -25.73 12.07
CA PHE A 122 -15.20 -26.19 12.94
C PHE A 122 -14.91 -27.61 13.45
N GLN A 123 -15.19 -27.83 14.73
CA GLN A 123 -15.10 -29.14 15.37
C GLN A 123 -16.46 -29.85 15.27
N THR A 124 -16.44 -31.13 14.93
CA THR A 124 -17.62 -31.99 14.83
C THR A 124 -17.59 -33.14 15.83
N SER A 125 -18.74 -33.79 16.01
CA SER A 125 -18.90 -35.03 16.79
C SER A 125 -19.85 -36.03 16.11
N ASN A 126 -19.73 -37.32 16.46
CA ASN A 126 -20.56 -38.41 15.94
C ASN A 126 -22.02 -38.27 16.38
N THR A 127 -22.97 -38.46 15.46
CA THR A 127 -24.40 -38.56 15.80
C THR A 127 -25.07 -39.82 15.25
N GLY A 128 -24.41 -40.58 14.39
CA GLY A 128 -24.91 -41.78 13.72
C GLY A 128 -25.53 -41.52 12.34
N GLY A 129 -25.34 -40.34 11.73
CA GLY A 129 -25.97 -39.89 10.48
C GLY A 129 -25.52 -38.50 10.02
N THR A 130 -26.31 -37.89 9.14
CA THR A 130 -26.05 -36.57 8.54
C THR A 130 -26.96 -35.51 9.14
N THR A 131 -26.36 -34.43 9.62
CA THR A 131 -27.08 -33.24 10.10
C THR A 131 -26.82 -32.09 9.15
N GLU A 132 -27.90 -31.52 8.63
CA GLU A 132 -27.83 -30.32 7.79
C GLU A 132 -27.76 -29.07 8.67
N TYR A 133 -26.95 -28.09 8.24
CA TYR A 133 -26.84 -26.76 8.84
C TYR A 133 -27.07 -25.67 7.79
N PHE A 134 -28.04 -24.81 8.03
CA PHE A 134 -28.23 -23.60 7.22
C PHE A 134 -27.37 -22.45 7.75
N SER A 135 -26.64 -21.77 6.89
CA SER A 135 -25.79 -20.63 7.28
C SER A 135 -26.45 -19.29 6.96
N TYR A 136 -26.43 -18.38 7.94
CA TYR A 136 -26.75 -16.96 7.76
C TYR A 136 -25.43 -16.17 7.83
N THR A 137 -24.93 -15.70 6.69
CA THR A 137 -23.64 -15.02 6.59
C THR A 137 -23.77 -13.70 5.82
N LYS A 138 -22.90 -12.73 6.11
CA LYS A 138 -22.66 -11.54 5.31
C LYS A 138 -21.17 -11.51 4.98
N LEU A 139 -20.82 -11.41 3.71
CA LEU A 139 -19.46 -11.32 3.22
C LEU A 139 -19.16 -9.89 2.78
N SER A 140 -18.01 -9.39 3.21
CA SER A 140 -17.51 -8.05 2.93
C SER A 140 -16.18 -8.11 2.18
N ASN A 141 -15.95 -7.15 1.27
CA ASN A 141 -14.70 -7.01 0.54
C ASN A 141 -13.94 -5.76 1.00
N ASP A 142 -12.82 -5.97 1.71
CA ASP A 142 -11.84 -4.94 2.08
C ASP A 142 -10.45 -5.33 1.57
N THR A 143 -10.40 -6.01 0.42
CA THR A 143 -9.15 -6.53 -0.14
C THR A 143 -8.31 -5.44 -0.81
N GLY A 144 -8.89 -4.27 -1.09
CA GLY A 144 -8.26 -3.21 -1.86
C GLY A 144 -8.56 -3.26 -3.37
N ALA A 145 -9.15 -4.34 -3.87
CA ALA A 145 -9.54 -4.53 -5.27
C ALA A 145 -10.97 -5.07 -5.38
N ARG A 146 -11.64 -4.84 -6.52
CA ARG A 146 -12.94 -5.46 -6.76
C ARG A 146 -12.78 -6.97 -6.93
N LEU A 147 -13.78 -7.70 -6.47
CA LEU A 147 -13.91 -9.12 -6.76
C LEU A 147 -14.77 -9.28 -8.01
N VAL A 148 -14.33 -10.15 -8.93
CA VAL A 148 -15.15 -10.66 -10.04
C VAL A 148 -15.91 -11.93 -9.65
N GLY A 149 -15.67 -12.41 -8.43
CA GLY A 149 -16.38 -13.53 -7.82
C GLY A 149 -15.74 -13.96 -6.51
N TYR A 150 -16.23 -15.05 -5.95
CA TYR A 150 -15.56 -15.76 -4.86
C TYR A 150 -15.91 -17.25 -4.90
N GLN A 151 -15.02 -18.09 -4.39
CA GLN A 151 -15.24 -19.53 -4.29
C GLN A 151 -15.43 -19.93 -2.85
N MET A 152 -16.40 -20.79 -2.59
CA MET A 152 -16.57 -21.46 -1.31
C MET A 152 -16.19 -22.92 -1.45
N LEU A 153 -15.35 -23.39 -0.54
CA LEU A 153 -14.87 -24.77 -0.52
C LEU A 153 -15.03 -25.36 0.86
N VAL A 154 -15.38 -26.65 0.92
CA VAL A 154 -15.31 -27.43 2.15
C VAL A 154 -14.20 -28.46 2.06
N GLY A 155 -13.52 -28.70 3.17
CA GLY A 155 -12.36 -29.57 3.21
C GLY A 155 -11.76 -29.73 4.61
N THR A 156 -10.48 -30.07 4.67
CA THR A 156 -9.69 -30.21 5.90
C THR A 156 -8.38 -29.45 5.79
N GLY A 157 -7.74 -29.11 6.90
CA GLY A 157 -6.54 -28.27 6.91
C GLY A 157 -6.84 -26.79 6.62
N THR A 158 -5.81 -25.94 6.69
CA THR A 158 -5.93 -24.50 6.45
C THR A 158 -4.70 -23.98 5.67
N GLY A 159 -4.77 -22.76 5.15
CA GLY A 159 -3.69 -22.13 4.40
C GLY A 159 -3.23 -22.98 3.21
N SER A 160 -1.91 -23.18 3.10
CA SER A 160 -1.32 -24.02 2.06
C SER A 160 -1.59 -25.52 2.22
N ASP A 161 -2.00 -25.94 3.42
CA ASP A 161 -2.23 -27.35 3.78
C ASP A 161 -3.69 -27.78 3.62
N PHE A 162 -4.55 -26.89 3.10
CA PHE A 162 -5.95 -27.20 2.85
C PHE A 162 -6.11 -28.27 1.76
N VAL A 163 -6.93 -29.27 2.09
CA VAL A 163 -7.31 -30.37 1.22
C VAL A 163 -8.82 -30.32 1.03
N LYS A 164 -9.25 -30.06 -0.21
CA LYS A 164 -10.66 -30.03 -0.59
C LYS A 164 -11.34 -31.38 -0.35
N ALA A 165 -12.59 -31.36 0.09
CA ALA A 165 -13.41 -32.55 0.23
C ALA A 165 -13.79 -33.17 -1.13
N GLU A 166 -13.91 -34.49 -1.15
CA GLU A 166 -14.33 -35.32 -2.28
C GLU A 166 -15.76 -35.84 -2.09
N ALA A 167 -16.37 -36.44 -3.12
CA ALA A 167 -17.80 -36.77 -3.10
C ALA A 167 -18.28 -37.79 -2.05
N LEU A 168 -17.35 -38.46 -1.35
CA LEU A 168 -17.65 -39.41 -0.26
C LEU A 168 -17.23 -38.88 1.11
N ASP A 169 -16.76 -37.63 1.17
CA ASP A 169 -16.35 -36.98 2.40
C ASP A 169 -17.57 -36.50 3.20
N PRO A 170 -17.40 -36.33 4.52
CA PRO A 170 -18.50 -36.11 5.45
C PRO A 170 -19.10 -34.72 5.40
N VAL A 171 -18.38 -33.72 4.89
CA VAL A 171 -18.85 -32.35 4.91
C VAL A 171 -18.89 -31.84 3.49
N LEU A 172 -20.11 -31.59 3.02
CA LEU A 172 -20.41 -31.20 1.65
C LEU A 172 -21.40 -30.03 1.66
N PHE A 173 -21.42 -29.27 0.57
CA PHE A 173 -22.54 -28.38 0.32
C PHE A 173 -23.75 -29.25 -0.05
N ASP A 174 -24.89 -28.99 0.59
CA ASP A 174 -26.13 -29.70 0.26
C ASP A 174 -26.53 -29.42 -1.20
N ASN A 175 -27.06 -30.44 -1.88
CA ASN A 175 -27.54 -30.42 -3.26
C ASN A 175 -28.92 -31.09 -3.33
N THR A 176 -29.98 -30.44 -2.85
CA THR A 176 -31.34 -30.96 -3.03
C THR A 176 -31.92 -30.56 -4.40
N VAL A 177 -31.96 -31.57 -5.28
CA VAL A 177 -32.39 -31.47 -6.68
C VAL A 177 -33.90 -31.70 -6.83
N ASP A 178 -34.68 -30.65 -7.15
CA ASP A 178 -35.70 -30.66 -8.21
C ASP A 178 -36.26 -29.24 -8.48
N ASN A 179 -35.64 -28.51 -9.43
CA ASN A 179 -36.06 -27.16 -9.84
C ASN A 179 -37.26 -27.16 -10.82
N SER A 180 -37.88 -28.32 -11.10
CA SER A 180 -38.74 -28.49 -12.27
C SER A 180 -40.25 -28.28 -12.06
N THR A 181 -40.72 -27.94 -10.84
CA THR A 181 -42.17 -27.93 -10.55
C THR A 181 -42.79 -26.73 -9.82
N GLU A 182 -42.04 -25.68 -9.42
CA GLU A 182 -42.64 -24.53 -8.71
C GLU A 182 -42.37 -23.15 -9.37
N ASP A 183 -43.46 -22.39 -9.57
CA ASP A 183 -43.54 -21.01 -10.13
C ASP A 183 -42.70 -19.94 -9.38
N LYS A 184 -41.92 -20.32 -8.35
CA LYS A 184 -41.15 -19.38 -7.51
C LYS A 184 -39.67 -19.27 -7.88
N VAL A 185 -39.13 -20.23 -8.63
CA VAL A 185 -37.74 -20.18 -9.16
C VAL A 185 -37.56 -18.94 -10.05
N THR A 186 -38.60 -18.56 -10.80
CA THR A 186 -38.60 -17.40 -11.71
C THR A 186 -38.60 -16.05 -10.99
N ASN A 187 -38.97 -16.00 -9.70
CA ASN A 187 -39.09 -14.76 -8.95
C ASN A 187 -37.81 -14.43 -8.15
N TRP A 188 -36.75 -15.24 -8.26
CA TRP A 188 -35.55 -15.13 -7.42
C TRP A 188 -34.25 -15.45 -8.21
N ALA A 189 -34.20 -15.05 -9.48
CA ALA A 189 -33.10 -15.36 -10.40
C ALA A 189 -31.74 -14.72 -9.99
N PRO A 190 -30.61 -15.01 -10.68
CA PRO A 190 -30.44 -15.78 -11.91
C PRO A 190 -30.28 -17.28 -11.62
N ALA A 191 -31.36 -18.01 -11.32
CA ALA A 191 -31.27 -19.47 -11.32
C ALA A 191 -31.45 -19.92 -12.77
N ASP A 192 -30.37 -20.28 -13.48
CA ASP A 192 -30.53 -21.10 -14.68
C ASP A 192 -31.15 -22.44 -14.24
N ALA A 193 -32.31 -22.78 -14.81
CA ALA A 193 -33.02 -24.04 -14.56
C ALA A 193 -32.17 -25.29 -14.90
N SER A 194 -30.99 -25.12 -15.52
CA SER A 194 -30.00 -26.16 -15.77
C SER A 194 -29.05 -26.44 -14.58
N VAL A 195 -28.96 -25.54 -13.59
CA VAL A 195 -28.09 -25.69 -12.42
C VAL A 195 -28.86 -26.37 -11.29
N ALA A 196 -28.34 -27.52 -10.83
CA ALA A 196 -28.89 -28.27 -9.72
C ALA A 196 -28.41 -27.68 -8.40
N GLN A 197 -29.07 -26.62 -7.90
CA GLN A 197 -28.78 -26.01 -6.60
C GLN A 197 -30.03 -25.92 -5.73
N ASP A 198 -29.83 -25.98 -4.41
CA ASP A 198 -30.86 -25.66 -3.44
C ASP A 198 -31.23 -24.17 -3.57
N PRO A 199 -32.51 -23.81 -3.79
CA PRO A 199 -32.96 -22.42 -3.85
C PRO A 199 -32.68 -21.59 -2.58
N LEU A 200 -32.33 -22.23 -1.46
CA LEU A 200 -31.88 -21.56 -0.25
C LEU A 200 -30.39 -21.18 -0.27
N GLN A 201 -29.57 -21.79 -1.12
CA GLN A 201 -28.17 -21.43 -1.38
C GLN A 201 -28.12 -20.23 -2.33
N ARG A 202 -27.80 -19.04 -1.80
CA ARG A 202 -27.85 -17.79 -2.57
C ARG A 202 -26.93 -16.72 -2.01
N THR A 203 -26.52 -15.83 -2.90
CA THR A 203 -25.75 -14.62 -2.56
C THR A 203 -26.36 -13.39 -3.23
N PHE A 204 -26.62 -12.34 -2.45
CA PHE A 204 -27.35 -11.16 -2.93
C PHE A 204 -27.02 -9.90 -2.14
N TYR A 205 -27.16 -8.74 -2.79
CA TYR A 205 -26.93 -7.43 -2.18
C TYR A 205 -28.01 -7.07 -1.14
N SER A 206 -27.78 -6.00 -0.36
CA SER A 206 -28.78 -5.48 0.58
C SER A 206 -30.04 -5.01 -0.14
N ALA A 207 -31.19 -5.10 0.54
CA ALA A 207 -32.48 -4.67 -0.02
C ALA A 207 -32.57 -3.13 -0.18
N GLY A 208 -31.81 -2.37 0.62
CA GLY A 208 -31.73 -0.90 0.49
C GLY A 208 -31.06 -0.43 -0.82
N LEU A 209 -30.24 -1.26 -1.44
CA LEU A 209 -29.70 -1.01 -2.78
C LEU A 209 -30.69 -1.40 -3.89
N PHE A 210 -31.35 -2.56 -3.75
CA PHE A 210 -32.20 -3.16 -4.78
C PHE A 210 -33.52 -3.70 -4.23
N GLY A 211 -34.61 -3.36 -4.90
CA GLY A 211 -35.90 -4.01 -4.73
C GLY A 211 -36.72 -3.48 -3.56
N LYS A 212 -37.69 -4.31 -3.14
CA LYS A 212 -38.61 -4.01 -2.05
C LYS A 212 -37.97 -4.33 -0.70
N GLU A 213 -38.07 -3.41 0.25
CA GLU A 213 -37.71 -3.62 1.63
C GLU A 213 -38.88 -4.26 2.39
N ALA A 214 -38.58 -5.29 3.18
CA ALA A 214 -39.55 -5.94 4.04
C ALA A 214 -39.71 -5.10 5.32
N LYS A 215 -40.67 -4.17 5.31
CA LYS A 215 -40.96 -3.28 6.43
C LYS A 215 -42.43 -3.35 6.82
N ASP A 216 -42.69 -3.58 8.11
CA ASP A 216 -44.00 -3.42 8.74
C ASP A 216 -44.17 -1.95 9.15
N THR A 217 -44.61 -1.09 8.23
CA THR A 217 -44.85 0.34 8.49
C THR A 217 -46.10 0.60 9.30
N ASN A 218 -47.04 -0.34 9.33
CA ASN A 218 -48.33 -0.17 9.99
C ASN A 218 -48.37 -0.80 11.41
N GLY A 219 -47.35 -1.58 11.78
CA GLY A 219 -47.17 -2.21 13.08
C GLY A 219 -48.06 -3.43 13.34
N ASP A 220 -48.58 -4.08 12.29
CA ASP A 220 -49.49 -5.24 12.39
C ASP A 220 -48.77 -6.59 12.41
N GLY A 221 -47.45 -6.58 12.29
CA GLY A 221 -46.58 -7.75 12.25
C GLY A 221 -46.45 -8.38 10.87
N THR A 222 -46.89 -7.70 9.80
CA THR A 222 -46.70 -8.10 8.40
C THR A 222 -45.89 -7.08 7.64
N ASP A 223 -45.00 -7.54 6.77
CA ASP A 223 -44.16 -6.65 5.98
C ASP A 223 -44.97 -6.08 4.80
N ASP A 224 -45.06 -4.75 4.71
CA ASP A 224 -45.76 -3.97 3.69
C ASP A 224 -45.01 -3.93 2.33
N MET A 225 -43.80 -4.51 2.27
CA MET A 225 -43.00 -4.67 1.04
C MET A 225 -42.81 -3.36 0.26
N LEU A 226 -42.47 -2.28 0.97
CA LEU A 226 -42.28 -0.95 0.37
C LEU A 226 -41.14 -0.92 -0.64
N ALA A 227 -41.37 -0.23 -1.76
CA ALA A 227 -40.43 -0.14 -2.86
C ALA A 227 -39.45 1.03 -2.64
N VAL A 228 -38.26 0.73 -2.11
CA VAL A 228 -37.34 1.78 -1.64
C VAL A 228 -35.91 1.72 -2.21
N GLY A 229 -35.55 0.70 -3.01
CA GLY A 229 -34.20 0.57 -3.58
C GLY A 229 -33.72 1.72 -4.49
N PHE A 230 -32.42 2.04 -4.42
CA PHE A 230 -31.76 3.08 -5.24
C PHE A 230 -31.70 2.74 -6.73
N PHE A 231 -31.33 1.51 -7.08
CA PHE A 231 -31.16 1.11 -8.49
C PHE A 231 -32.49 0.83 -9.17
N SER A 232 -33.40 0.12 -8.48
CA SER A 232 -34.77 -0.11 -8.93
C SER A 232 -35.64 -0.57 -7.76
N ALA A 233 -36.92 -0.18 -7.81
CA ALA A 233 -37.98 -0.49 -6.87
C ALA A 233 -38.47 -1.94 -7.00
N THR A 234 -38.31 -2.53 -8.18
CA THR A 234 -38.76 -3.90 -8.48
C THR A 234 -37.59 -4.87 -8.61
N GLU A 235 -36.45 -4.44 -9.16
CA GLU A 235 -35.34 -5.34 -9.47
C GLU A 235 -34.53 -5.78 -8.26
N ARG A 236 -33.92 -6.96 -8.36
CA ARG A 236 -32.98 -7.51 -7.39
C ARG A 236 -31.63 -7.78 -8.06
N THR A 237 -30.58 -7.71 -7.26
CA THR A 237 -29.21 -8.02 -7.72
C THR A 237 -28.59 -9.09 -6.82
N GLY A 238 -28.13 -10.17 -7.45
CA GLY A 238 -27.45 -11.27 -6.79
C GLY A 238 -26.42 -11.92 -7.69
N LEU A 239 -25.62 -12.82 -7.13
CA LEU A 239 -24.61 -13.56 -7.88
C LEU A 239 -25.11 -15.00 -8.04
N GLU A 240 -24.96 -15.56 -9.23
CA GLU A 240 -25.29 -16.96 -9.47
C GLU A 240 -24.25 -17.85 -8.78
N PHE A 241 -24.73 -18.79 -7.97
CA PHE A 241 -23.90 -19.88 -7.49
C PHE A 241 -23.87 -21.01 -8.53
N THR A 242 -22.67 -21.41 -8.91
CA THR A 242 -22.45 -22.59 -9.76
C THR A 242 -21.69 -23.63 -8.97
N ALA A 243 -22.30 -24.80 -8.77
CA ALA A 243 -21.65 -25.93 -8.11
C ALA A 243 -20.58 -26.55 -9.02
N ASP A 244 -19.36 -26.72 -8.51
CA ASP A 244 -18.32 -27.53 -9.14
C ASP A 244 -18.04 -28.77 -8.26
N GLY A 245 -18.85 -29.80 -8.50
CA GLY A 245 -18.95 -30.96 -7.61
C GLY A 245 -19.78 -30.66 -6.36
N VAL A 246 -19.55 -31.42 -5.29
CA VAL A 246 -20.31 -31.33 -4.02
C VAL A 246 -19.58 -30.55 -2.93
N ALA A 247 -18.34 -30.14 -3.19
CA ALA A 247 -17.48 -29.46 -2.21
C ALA A 247 -17.07 -28.04 -2.64
N THR A 248 -17.63 -27.53 -3.74
CA THR A 248 -17.29 -26.21 -4.30
C THR A 248 -18.54 -25.48 -4.76
N LEU A 249 -18.71 -24.24 -4.31
CA LEU A 249 -19.67 -23.28 -4.87
C LEU A 249 -18.90 -22.07 -5.42
N ASN A 250 -19.16 -21.68 -6.66
CA ASN A 250 -18.55 -20.50 -7.27
C ASN A 250 -19.61 -19.41 -7.41
N ALA A 251 -19.39 -18.24 -6.82
CA ALA A 251 -20.16 -17.04 -7.10
C ALA A 251 -19.46 -16.24 -8.21
N GLY A 252 -20.17 -15.98 -9.30
CA GLY A 252 -19.68 -15.17 -10.43
C GLY A 252 -20.04 -13.69 -10.32
N ALA A 253 -20.06 -13.00 -11.47
CA ALA A 253 -20.51 -11.62 -11.58
C ALA A 253 -21.96 -11.45 -11.10
N ALA A 254 -22.29 -10.25 -10.64
CA ALA A 254 -23.64 -9.91 -10.25
C ALA A 254 -24.56 -9.87 -11.48
N THR A 255 -25.82 -10.25 -11.29
CA THR A 255 -26.86 -10.10 -12.30
C THR A 255 -28.05 -9.38 -11.70
N THR A 256 -28.60 -8.44 -12.44
CA THR A 256 -29.80 -7.69 -12.05
C THR A 256 -31.00 -8.23 -12.82
N PHE A 257 -32.10 -8.53 -12.11
CA PHE A 257 -33.33 -9.01 -12.71
C PHE A 257 -34.57 -8.50 -11.97
N ASP A 258 -35.67 -8.35 -12.70
CA ASP A 258 -36.99 -8.07 -12.15
C ASP A 258 -37.69 -9.40 -11.80
N PRO A 259 -38.03 -9.64 -10.52
CA PRO A 259 -38.72 -10.85 -10.09
C PRO A 259 -40.18 -10.94 -10.55
N ASP A 260 -40.82 -9.81 -10.90
CA ASP A 260 -42.22 -9.76 -11.32
C ASP A 260 -42.36 -10.02 -12.84
N THR A 261 -41.35 -9.61 -13.63
CA THR A 261 -41.38 -9.73 -15.10
C THR A 261 -40.36 -10.72 -15.68
N GLY A 262 -39.35 -11.10 -14.91
CA GLY A 262 -38.23 -11.95 -15.34
C GLY A 262 -37.24 -11.27 -16.28
N THR A 263 -37.33 -9.94 -16.46
CA THR A 263 -36.42 -9.19 -17.35
C THR A 263 -35.13 -8.84 -16.63
N THR A 264 -33.99 -8.92 -17.32
CA THR A 264 -32.69 -8.48 -16.81
C THR A 264 -32.44 -7.01 -17.13
N SER A 265 -31.83 -6.29 -16.20
CA SER A 265 -31.37 -4.90 -16.39
C SER A 265 -29.85 -4.83 -16.43
N THR A 266 -29.33 -3.88 -17.21
CA THR A 266 -27.89 -3.65 -17.36
C THR A 266 -27.43 -2.42 -16.56
N PHE A 267 -28.30 -1.79 -15.77
CA PHE A 267 -27.96 -0.53 -15.09
C PHE A 267 -26.86 -0.72 -14.03
N PHE A 268 -26.88 -1.82 -13.28
CA PHE A 268 -25.78 -2.19 -12.39
C PHE A 268 -24.45 -2.32 -13.14
N ASP A 269 -24.42 -3.14 -14.19
CA ASP A 269 -23.25 -3.36 -15.05
C ASP A 269 -22.73 -2.04 -15.64
N SER A 270 -23.64 -1.11 -15.92
CA SER A 270 -23.35 0.23 -16.45
C SER A 270 -22.64 1.16 -15.46
N ILE A 271 -22.67 0.85 -14.16
CA ILE A 271 -22.03 1.68 -13.12
C ILE A 271 -20.81 0.97 -12.52
N PHE A 272 -20.88 -0.35 -12.39
CA PHE A 272 -19.88 -1.14 -11.66
C PHE A 272 -19.02 -2.04 -12.54
N GLY A 273 -19.38 -2.23 -13.81
CA GLY A 273 -18.78 -3.21 -14.71
C GLY A 273 -19.54 -4.54 -14.71
N SER A 274 -19.67 -5.17 -15.88
CA SER A 274 -20.48 -6.37 -16.11
C SER A 274 -19.89 -7.65 -15.52
N ASP A 275 -18.62 -7.64 -15.13
CA ASP A 275 -17.90 -8.73 -14.48
C ASP A 275 -17.72 -8.50 -12.98
N THR A 276 -18.22 -7.37 -12.43
CA THR A 276 -18.07 -7.04 -11.02
C THR A 276 -19.03 -7.85 -10.15
N ALA A 277 -18.46 -8.51 -9.14
CA ALA A 277 -19.21 -9.28 -8.16
C ALA A 277 -19.36 -8.53 -6.84
N VAL A 278 -18.27 -7.98 -6.27
CA VAL A 278 -18.27 -7.23 -5.00
C VAL A 278 -17.18 -6.15 -5.03
N VAL A 279 -17.54 -4.88 -4.83
CA VAL A 279 -16.59 -3.75 -4.83
C VAL A 279 -15.81 -3.71 -3.51
N SER A 280 -14.55 -3.25 -3.51
CA SER A 280 -13.81 -3.06 -2.24
C SER A 280 -14.33 -1.86 -1.46
N PHE A 281 -14.32 -1.89 -0.12
CA PHE A 281 -14.66 -0.69 0.68
C PHE A 281 -13.77 0.51 0.37
N SER A 282 -12.49 0.27 0.09
CA SER A 282 -11.56 1.29 -0.38
C SER A 282 -12.00 1.95 -1.70
N GLN A 283 -12.83 1.27 -2.48
CA GLN A 283 -13.39 1.73 -3.76
C GLN A 283 -14.80 2.32 -3.60
N GLY A 284 -15.38 2.32 -2.38
CA GLY A 284 -16.68 2.93 -2.11
C GLY A 284 -16.68 4.44 -2.36
N THR A 285 -17.87 4.99 -2.60
CA THR A 285 -18.08 6.44 -2.75
C THR A 285 -19.04 6.96 -1.68
N ASP A 286 -19.22 8.27 -1.55
CA ASP A 286 -20.16 8.83 -0.58
C ASP A 286 -21.62 8.58 -0.99
N GLY A 287 -22.45 8.22 -0.02
CA GLY A 287 -23.89 8.05 -0.10
C GLY A 287 -24.65 9.00 0.84
N ILE A 288 -25.88 9.34 0.48
CA ILE A 288 -26.88 9.93 1.37
C ILE A 288 -27.89 8.84 1.69
N TYR A 289 -28.03 8.54 2.96
CA TYR A 289 -28.91 7.50 3.46
C TYR A 289 -30.11 8.11 4.18
N TRP A 290 -31.26 7.45 4.04
CA TRP A 290 -32.47 7.77 4.76
C TRP A 290 -32.69 6.75 5.89
N ASP A 291 -32.68 7.24 7.13
CA ASP A 291 -33.19 6.48 8.28
C ASP A 291 -34.71 6.40 8.15
N ASN A 292 -35.18 5.28 7.62
CA ASN A 292 -36.56 5.07 7.27
C ASN A 292 -37.41 4.72 8.50
N ASP A 293 -36.83 4.21 9.58
CA ASP A 293 -37.53 3.69 10.76
C ASP A 293 -37.18 4.40 12.09
N ASP A 294 -36.43 5.50 12.01
CA ASP A 294 -35.95 6.30 13.15
C ASP A 294 -35.15 5.43 14.16
N ASN A 295 -34.59 4.32 13.69
CA ASN A 295 -33.80 3.40 14.49
C ASN A 295 -32.33 3.50 14.06
N PRO A 296 -31.46 4.05 14.92
CA PRO A 296 -30.05 4.25 14.57
C PRO A 296 -29.25 2.94 14.46
N ASP A 297 -29.86 1.79 14.81
CA ASP A 297 -29.23 0.47 14.74
C ASP A 297 -29.58 -0.28 13.43
N THR A 298 -30.40 0.30 12.54
CA THR A 298 -30.77 -0.26 11.23
C THR A 298 -30.05 0.48 10.10
N ASP A 299 -29.71 -0.27 9.04
CA ASP A 299 -29.04 0.28 7.85
C ASP A 299 -30.01 1.21 7.11
N GLY A 300 -29.60 2.47 6.87
CA GLY A 300 -30.41 3.43 6.12
C GLY A 300 -30.55 3.05 4.63
N VAL A 301 -31.59 3.58 3.98
CA VAL A 301 -31.84 3.36 2.55
C VAL A 301 -31.01 4.35 1.72
N LEU A 302 -30.26 3.87 0.72
CA LEU A 302 -29.49 4.76 -0.17
C LEU A 302 -30.42 5.63 -1.03
N MET A 303 -30.28 6.95 -0.91
CA MET A 303 -31.11 7.92 -1.63
C MET A 303 -30.36 8.65 -2.74
N ALA A 304 -29.08 8.94 -2.53
CA ALA A 304 -28.21 9.59 -3.50
C ALA A 304 -26.77 9.15 -3.30
N THR A 305 -25.96 9.25 -4.34
CA THR A 305 -24.54 8.85 -4.32
C THR A 305 -23.70 9.89 -5.03
N TYR A 306 -22.46 10.07 -4.59
CA TYR A 306 -21.50 11.01 -5.18
C TYR A 306 -20.66 10.26 -6.22
N MET A 307 -20.71 10.61 -7.50
CA MET A 307 -19.96 9.88 -8.53
C MET A 307 -19.72 10.71 -9.80
N ASP A 308 -18.74 10.31 -10.59
CA ASP A 308 -18.50 10.85 -11.92
C ASP A 308 -19.48 10.23 -12.93
N ILE A 309 -20.72 10.72 -12.91
CA ILE A 309 -21.78 10.21 -13.80
C ILE A 309 -21.55 10.56 -15.27
N ASN A 310 -20.76 11.61 -15.55
CA ASN A 310 -20.49 12.08 -16.91
C ASN A 310 -19.24 11.44 -17.50
N GLY A 311 -18.39 10.83 -16.67
CA GLY A 311 -17.13 10.26 -17.06
C GLY A 311 -16.10 11.31 -17.50
N ASP A 312 -16.14 12.51 -16.93
CA ASP A 312 -15.21 13.61 -17.26
C ASP A 312 -14.25 13.95 -16.10
N GLY A 313 -14.26 13.15 -15.04
CA GLY A 313 -13.50 13.34 -13.81
C GLY A 313 -14.19 14.26 -12.80
N THR A 314 -15.38 14.78 -13.10
CA THR A 314 -16.14 15.64 -12.20
C THR A 314 -17.09 14.82 -11.35
N MET A 315 -16.81 14.74 -10.05
CA MET A 315 -17.69 14.08 -9.10
C MET A 315 -18.91 14.95 -8.78
N GLU A 316 -20.11 14.39 -8.96
CA GLU A 316 -21.39 15.08 -8.73
C GLU A 316 -22.34 14.22 -7.87
N TRP A 317 -23.22 14.86 -7.12
CA TRP A 317 -24.27 14.13 -6.39
C TRP A 317 -25.38 13.73 -7.34
N PHE A 318 -25.74 12.45 -7.31
CA PHE A 318 -26.69 11.86 -8.24
C PHE A 318 -27.73 11.04 -7.48
N THR A 319 -28.98 11.11 -7.92
CA THR A 319 -30.05 10.21 -7.48
C THR A 319 -30.82 9.65 -8.67
N ASN A 320 -31.22 8.39 -8.57
CA ASN A 320 -32.10 7.72 -9.52
C ASN A 320 -33.56 7.71 -9.06
N ARG A 321 -33.92 8.67 -8.20
CA ARG A 321 -35.25 8.83 -7.60
C ARG A 321 -35.84 10.19 -7.94
N GLU A 322 -37.18 10.23 -8.04
CA GLU A 322 -37.89 11.49 -8.22
C GLU A 322 -37.82 12.36 -6.94
N LEU A 323 -37.73 13.68 -7.14
CA LEU A 323 -37.63 14.68 -6.07
C LEU A 323 -38.83 15.62 -6.08
N THR A 324 -39.33 15.95 -4.89
CA THR A 324 -40.26 17.07 -4.68
C THR A 324 -39.54 18.22 -3.97
N ILE A 325 -39.72 19.43 -4.49
CA ILE A 325 -39.21 20.66 -3.89
C ILE A 325 -40.39 21.49 -3.40
N ASP A 326 -40.46 21.72 -2.08
CA ASP A 326 -41.48 22.61 -1.52
C ASP A 326 -41.19 24.05 -1.96
N PRO A 327 -42.12 24.73 -2.68
CA PRO A 327 -41.88 26.06 -3.23
C PRO A 327 -41.86 27.19 -2.19
N VAL A 328 -42.19 26.90 -0.93
CA VAL A 328 -42.29 27.86 0.18
C VAL A 328 -41.15 27.66 1.20
N THR A 329 -40.85 26.41 1.57
CA THR A 329 -39.77 26.08 2.51
C THR A 329 -38.45 25.78 1.82
N ASN A 330 -38.46 25.57 0.49
CA ASN A 330 -37.33 25.08 -0.30
C ASN A 330 -36.77 23.73 0.20
N GLU A 331 -37.63 22.98 0.89
CA GLU A 331 -37.33 21.64 1.38
C GLU A 331 -37.31 20.66 0.21
N VAL A 332 -36.27 19.84 0.14
CA VAL A 332 -36.10 18.81 -0.88
C VAL A 332 -36.43 17.48 -0.24
N THR A 333 -37.36 16.73 -0.84
CA THR A 333 -37.80 15.40 -0.37
C THR A 333 -37.79 14.41 -1.53
N PHE A 334 -37.38 13.18 -1.26
CA PHE A 334 -37.53 12.08 -2.23
C PHE A 334 -38.99 11.65 -2.25
N VAL A 335 -39.52 11.35 -3.43
CA VAL A 335 -40.89 10.83 -3.54
C VAL A 335 -40.91 9.41 -2.95
N GLU A 336 -41.71 9.22 -1.89
CA GLU A 336 -41.94 7.90 -1.27
C GLU A 336 -43.00 7.15 -2.08
N GLN A 337 -42.69 5.93 -2.52
CA GLN A 337 -43.63 5.06 -3.23
C GLN A 337 -44.31 4.13 -2.24
N ASP A 338 -45.49 4.52 -1.78
CA ASP A 338 -46.39 3.64 -1.03
C ASP A 338 -47.18 2.78 -2.02
N ALA A 339 -46.95 1.46 -2.00
CA ALA A 339 -47.63 0.52 -2.88
C ALA A 339 -49.12 0.35 -2.52
N ASP A 340 -49.54 0.71 -1.30
CA ASP A 340 -50.91 0.54 -0.79
C ASP A 340 -51.86 1.71 -1.11
N LEU A 341 -51.35 2.82 -1.66
CA LEU A 341 -52.21 3.92 -2.12
C LEU A 341 -53.05 3.60 -3.36
N VAL A 342 -52.94 2.39 -3.93
CA VAL A 342 -53.72 1.94 -5.08
C VAL A 342 -55.01 1.19 -4.68
N ASP A 343 -55.13 0.65 -3.47
CA ASP A 343 -56.31 -0.17 -3.09
C ASP A 343 -57.32 0.54 -2.15
N ASP A 344 -56.96 1.67 -1.53
CA ASP A 344 -57.80 2.29 -0.49
C ASP A 344 -58.81 3.36 -0.98
N GLY A 345 -59.28 3.21 -2.23
CA GLY A 345 -60.48 3.90 -2.71
C GLY A 345 -60.43 5.44 -2.71
N ILE A 346 -59.23 6.04 -2.75
CA ILE A 346 -59.06 7.48 -2.92
C ILE A 346 -59.28 7.84 -4.40
N ASP A 347 -60.25 8.73 -4.63
CA ASP A 347 -60.64 9.22 -5.94
C ASP A 347 -59.48 9.93 -6.64
N ASN A 348 -59.02 9.36 -7.75
CA ASN A 348 -57.83 9.73 -8.52
C ASN A 348 -57.99 11.05 -9.32
N ASP A 349 -58.82 11.99 -8.84
CA ASP A 349 -59.28 13.16 -9.59
C ASP A 349 -58.68 14.49 -9.11
N THR A 350 -57.67 14.46 -8.22
CA THR A 350 -56.96 15.69 -7.77
C THR A 350 -55.44 15.71 -7.88
N ILE A 351 -54.80 14.62 -8.33
CA ILE A 351 -53.41 14.66 -8.76
C ILE A 351 -53.39 14.70 -10.29
N VAL A 352 -53.15 15.90 -10.83
CA VAL A 352 -52.99 16.11 -12.27
C VAL A 352 -51.64 15.54 -12.68
N SER A 353 -51.59 14.24 -12.99
CA SER A 353 -50.77 13.65 -14.06
C SER A 353 -51.17 12.20 -14.30
N PRO A 354 -52.06 11.94 -15.27
CA PRO A 354 -52.39 10.59 -15.71
C PRO A 354 -51.31 10.16 -16.69
N ASN A 355 -50.16 9.70 -16.17
CA ASN A 355 -49.11 8.91 -16.86
C ASN A 355 -47.83 8.76 -16.00
N LEU A 356 -47.94 8.64 -14.66
CA LEU A 356 -46.81 8.14 -13.87
C LEU A 356 -46.69 6.64 -14.14
N VAL A 357 -45.97 6.31 -15.23
CA VAL A 357 -45.23 5.05 -15.27
C VAL A 357 -44.16 5.22 -14.21
N VAL A 358 -44.33 4.50 -13.11
CA VAL A 358 -43.35 4.39 -12.05
C VAL A 358 -42.15 3.66 -12.64
N ASP A 359 -41.07 4.38 -12.86
CA ASP A 359 -39.81 3.78 -13.24
C ASP A 359 -38.70 4.54 -12.50
N ASN A 360 -37.84 3.83 -11.78
CA ASN A 360 -36.64 4.38 -11.17
C ASN A 360 -35.58 4.69 -12.25
N ASP A 361 -36.00 5.35 -13.33
CA ASP A 361 -35.16 5.70 -14.49
C ASP A 361 -34.99 7.22 -14.62
N VAL A 362 -35.41 7.99 -13.61
CA VAL A 362 -35.25 9.44 -13.58
C VAL A 362 -33.95 9.80 -12.89
N GLN A 363 -32.94 9.99 -13.72
CA GLN A 363 -31.61 10.43 -13.33
C GLN A 363 -31.59 11.94 -13.01
N VAL A 364 -31.26 12.31 -11.75
CA VAL A 364 -31.19 13.70 -11.30
C VAL A 364 -29.83 14.01 -10.66
N ILE A 365 -29.16 15.05 -11.17
CA ILE A 365 -27.97 15.63 -10.54
C ILE A 365 -28.41 16.66 -9.49
N LEU A 366 -27.93 16.48 -8.26
CA LEU A 366 -28.18 17.36 -7.13
C LEU A 366 -27.13 18.47 -7.06
N THR A 367 -27.57 19.70 -6.84
CA THR A 367 -26.67 20.81 -6.51
C THR A 367 -26.22 20.74 -5.04
N ASP A 368 -25.07 21.33 -4.71
CA ASP A 368 -24.57 21.41 -3.33
C ASP A 368 -25.62 21.97 -2.35
N ALA A 369 -26.39 22.98 -2.77
CA ALA A 369 -27.45 23.56 -1.95
C ALA A 369 -28.62 22.59 -1.68
N GLN A 370 -28.93 21.70 -2.63
CA GLN A 370 -29.93 20.66 -2.43
C GLN A 370 -29.42 19.57 -1.48
N VAL A 371 -28.14 19.19 -1.61
CA VAL A 371 -27.49 18.23 -0.70
C VAL A 371 -27.45 18.77 0.73
N GLU A 372 -27.03 20.03 0.91
CA GLU A 372 -27.07 20.70 2.22
C GLU A 372 -28.49 20.76 2.79
N ALA A 373 -29.51 20.99 1.96
CA ALA A 373 -30.92 21.03 2.40
C ALA A 373 -31.47 19.64 2.78
N ILE A 374 -31.01 18.58 2.12
CA ILE A 374 -31.35 17.18 2.47
C ILE A 374 -30.69 16.83 3.81
N LEU A 375 -29.38 17.02 3.93
CA LEU A 375 -28.61 16.69 5.14
C LEU A 375 -28.94 17.58 6.36
N ALA A 376 -29.66 18.68 6.17
CA ALA A 376 -30.20 19.48 7.27
C ALA A 376 -31.39 18.82 7.97
N GLN A 377 -32.03 17.82 7.35
CA GLN A 377 -33.13 17.06 7.96
C GLN A 377 -32.53 15.88 8.73
N SER A 378 -32.98 15.66 9.98
CA SER A 378 -32.40 14.66 10.89
C SER A 378 -32.57 13.21 10.45
N LYS A 379 -33.42 12.95 9.46
CA LYS A 379 -33.68 11.62 8.91
C LYS A 379 -32.71 11.21 7.81
N TYR A 380 -31.81 12.10 7.37
CA TYR A 380 -30.78 11.75 6.41
C TYR A 380 -29.39 11.88 7.01
N GLU A 381 -28.51 10.98 6.60
CA GLU A 381 -27.11 11.03 6.94
C GLU A 381 -26.23 10.85 5.70
N LYS A 382 -25.00 11.33 5.82
CA LYS A 382 -23.96 11.11 4.82
C LYS A 382 -23.02 10.05 5.37
N ASP A 383 -22.86 8.96 4.63
CA ASP A 383 -21.89 7.90 4.95
C ASP A 383 -21.33 7.28 3.67
N VAL A 384 -20.34 6.40 3.78
CA VAL A 384 -19.75 5.68 2.64
C VAL A 384 -20.74 4.64 2.11
N LEU A 385 -20.77 4.48 0.79
CA LEU A 385 -21.48 3.43 0.07
C LEU A 385 -20.78 2.09 0.18
N GLU A 386 -20.73 1.57 1.40
CA GLU A 386 -20.12 0.27 1.71
C GLU A 386 -21.00 -0.92 1.33
N ASP A 387 -22.29 -0.72 1.10
CA ASP A 387 -23.23 -1.79 0.73
C ASP A 387 -22.87 -2.47 -0.59
N LEU A 388 -22.16 -1.78 -1.49
CA LEU A 388 -21.60 -2.36 -2.72
C LEU A 388 -20.44 -3.33 -2.46
N GLY A 389 -19.84 -3.24 -1.28
CA GLY A 389 -18.83 -4.17 -0.80
C GLY A 389 -19.39 -5.27 0.09
N LYS A 390 -20.71 -5.41 0.20
CA LYS A 390 -21.37 -6.38 1.08
C LYS A 390 -22.38 -7.25 0.32
N VAL A 391 -22.29 -8.56 0.50
CA VAL A 391 -23.31 -9.50 0.03
C VAL A 391 -23.81 -10.38 1.17
N ASN A 392 -25.11 -10.59 1.22
CA ASN A 392 -25.71 -11.62 2.07
C ASN A 392 -25.43 -12.98 1.44
N LEU A 393 -24.90 -13.90 2.24
CA LEU A 393 -24.54 -15.24 1.85
C LEU A 393 -25.34 -16.25 2.67
N ASN A 394 -26.18 -17.04 1.99
CA ASN A 394 -26.90 -18.15 2.59
C ASN A 394 -26.51 -19.45 1.89
N PHE A 395 -26.31 -20.52 2.65
CA PHE A 395 -25.99 -21.84 2.11
C PHE A 395 -26.26 -22.94 3.13
N SER A 396 -26.57 -24.15 2.66
CA SER A 396 -26.67 -25.35 3.48
C SER A 396 -25.40 -26.20 3.40
N LEU A 397 -25.08 -26.84 4.53
CA LEU A 397 -23.99 -27.80 4.68
C LEU A 397 -24.53 -29.10 5.25
N ASP A 398 -24.20 -30.21 4.60
CA ASP A 398 -24.39 -31.54 5.15
C ASP A 398 -23.17 -31.93 5.96
N VAL A 399 -23.38 -32.32 7.21
CA VAL A 399 -22.34 -32.81 8.11
C VAL A 399 -22.66 -34.24 8.51
N ALA A 400 -22.03 -35.19 7.83
CA ALA A 400 -22.19 -36.63 7.97
C ALA A 400 -21.09 -37.28 8.81
N ASP A 401 -21.35 -38.51 9.24
CA ASP A 401 -20.38 -39.39 9.88
C ASP A 401 -19.31 -39.94 8.94
N TYR A 402 -18.05 -39.66 9.26
CA TYR A 402 -16.93 -40.25 8.54
C TYR A 402 -15.70 -40.49 9.41
N ALA A 403 -14.99 -41.56 9.06
CA ALA A 403 -13.82 -42.04 9.78
C ALA A 403 -12.49 -41.37 9.36
N GLY A 404 -12.51 -40.52 8.32
CA GLY A 404 -11.32 -39.89 7.73
C GLY A 404 -11.16 -38.39 7.93
N LEU A 405 -12.01 -37.72 8.74
CA LEU A 405 -11.72 -36.35 9.19
C LEU A 405 -10.66 -36.41 10.29
N ASP A 406 -9.47 -35.92 10.02
CA ASP A 406 -8.41 -35.83 11.02
C ASP A 406 -8.87 -34.96 12.21
N GLY A 407 -9.08 -35.61 13.37
CA GLY A 407 -9.50 -34.94 14.61
C GLY A 407 -10.97 -34.48 14.65
N GLY A 408 -11.79 -34.82 13.66
CA GLY A 408 -13.18 -34.33 13.57
C GLY A 408 -13.26 -32.83 13.25
N ILE A 409 -12.28 -32.27 12.54
CA ILE A 409 -12.28 -30.85 12.15
C ILE A 409 -12.50 -30.75 10.63
N PHE A 410 -13.37 -29.85 10.21
CA PHE A 410 -13.45 -29.42 8.82
C PHE A 410 -13.24 -27.92 8.69
N THR A 411 -12.93 -27.49 7.48
CA THR A 411 -12.68 -26.11 7.10
C THR A 411 -13.68 -25.68 6.05
N LEU A 412 -14.39 -24.58 6.29
CA LEU A 412 -15.08 -23.81 5.27
C LEU A 412 -14.14 -22.70 4.80
N ARG A 413 -13.72 -22.77 3.54
CA ARG A 413 -12.84 -21.80 2.89
C ARG A 413 -13.63 -20.87 1.99
N ILE A 414 -13.35 -19.58 2.07
CA ILE A 414 -13.84 -18.55 1.14
C ILE A 414 -12.63 -17.92 0.45
N ALA A 415 -12.48 -18.17 -0.85
CA ALA A 415 -11.38 -17.67 -1.65
C ALA A 415 -11.86 -16.51 -2.54
N PRO A 416 -11.23 -15.31 -2.46
CA PRO A 416 -11.53 -14.23 -3.39
C PRO A 416 -11.16 -14.61 -4.83
N VAL A 417 -11.97 -14.18 -5.80
CA VAL A 417 -11.62 -14.26 -7.23
C VAL A 417 -11.50 -12.84 -7.76
N PHE A 418 -10.28 -12.49 -8.21
CA PHE A 418 -9.97 -11.18 -8.77
C PHE A 418 -9.90 -11.23 -10.29
N ALA A 419 -9.96 -10.06 -10.93
CA ALA A 419 -9.64 -9.91 -12.34
C ALA A 419 -8.22 -10.45 -12.65
N PRO A 420 -7.93 -10.94 -13.87
CA PRO A 420 -6.67 -11.64 -14.16
C PRO A 420 -5.42 -10.79 -13.88
N ILE A 421 -5.44 -9.49 -14.23
CA ILE A 421 -4.36 -8.54 -13.90
C ILE A 421 -4.05 -8.47 -12.40
N VAL A 422 -5.07 -8.50 -11.54
CA VAL A 422 -4.93 -8.44 -10.07
C VAL A 422 -4.51 -9.81 -9.50
N ALA A 423 -5.10 -10.89 -10.01
CA ALA A 423 -4.77 -12.26 -9.59
C ALA A 423 -3.31 -12.65 -9.91
N ALA A 424 -2.70 -12.03 -10.91
CA ALA A 424 -1.30 -12.26 -11.31
C ALA A 424 -0.26 -11.50 -10.47
N ALA A 425 -0.69 -10.62 -9.56
CA ALA A 425 0.22 -9.88 -8.68
C ALA A 425 0.85 -10.79 -7.62
N ASN A 426 2.18 -10.70 -7.46
CA ASN A 426 2.95 -11.48 -6.50
C ASN A 426 3.34 -10.66 -5.26
N THR A 427 3.68 -9.39 -5.43
CA THR A 427 3.99 -8.47 -4.32
C THR A 427 2.80 -7.57 -3.99
N ASP A 428 2.82 -6.95 -2.80
CA ASP A 428 1.75 -6.03 -2.39
C ASP A 428 1.75 -4.76 -3.25
N LEU A 429 2.93 -4.27 -3.68
CA LEU A 429 3.02 -3.18 -4.64
C LEU A 429 2.41 -3.55 -6.00
N GLN A 430 2.72 -4.74 -6.53
CA GLN A 430 2.09 -5.21 -7.77
C GLN A 430 0.56 -5.31 -7.62
N PHE A 431 0.08 -5.75 -6.46
CA PHE A 431 -1.36 -5.85 -6.20
C PHE A 431 -2.01 -4.47 -6.15
N LYS A 432 -1.41 -3.50 -5.46
CA LYS A 432 -1.90 -2.10 -5.41
C LYS A 432 -1.94 -1.46 -6.81
N ILE A 433 -0.89 -1.66 -7.62
CA ILE A 433 -0.84 -1.17 -9.01
C ILE A 433 -1.95 -1.83 -9.83
N ALA A 434 -2.06 -3.16 -9.80
CA ALA A 434 -3.07 -3.89 -10.54
C ALA A 434 -4.50 -3.51 -10.11
N ALA A 435 -4.73 -3.30 -8.82
CA ALA A 435 -6.02 -2.88 -8.28
C ALA A 435 -6.39 -1.46 -8.69
N SER A 436 -5.41 -0.55 -8.75
CA SER A 436 -5.62 0.81 -9.27
C SER A 436 -5.97 0.78 -10.77
N ILE A 437 -5.25 -0.02 -11.57
CA ILE A 437 -5.56 -0.20 -12.99
C ILE A 437 -6.94 -0.84 -13.17
N ASP A 438 -7.23 -1.95 -12.49
CA ASP A 438 -8.52 -2.64 -12.58
C ASP A 438 -9.70 -1.81 -12.05
N SER A 439 -9.45 -0.79 -11.20
CA SER A 439 -10.49 0.15 -10.79
C SER A 439 -11.05 0.99 -11.95
N SER A 440 -10.34 1.07 -13.09
CA SER A 440 -10.88 1.71 -14.30
C SER A 440 -12.08 0.95 -14.88
N ASN A 441 -12.28 -0.33 -14.54
CA ASN A 441 -13.45 -1.11 -14.93
C ASN A 441 -14.71 -0.77 -14.12
N ILE A 442 -14.57 0.06 -13.08
CA ILE A 442 -15.67 0.56 -12.26
C ILE A 442 -16.02 1.95 -12.78
N ALA A 443 -17.09 2.06 -13.57
CA ALA A 443 -17.41 3.28 -14.33
C ALA A 443 -17.54 4.56 -13.49
N TYR A 444 -17.95 4.46 -12.22
CA TYR A 444 -18.04 5.63 -11.34
C TYR A 444 -16.69 6.06 -10.73
N LEU A 445 -15.69 5.17 -10.73
CA LEU A 445 -14.31 5.45 -10.29
C LEU A 445 -13.38 5.76 -11.47
N GLY A 446 -13.73 5.23 -12.65
CA GLY A 446 -12.99 5.37 -13.90
C GLY A 446 -13.93 5.82 -15.01
N GLN A 447 -13.74 7.06 -15.47
CA GLN A 447 -14.49 7.76 -16.51
C GLN A 447 -15.27 6.88 -17.52
N TYR A 448 -16.61 7.03 -17.48
CA TYR A 448 -17.63 6.88 -18.55
C TYR A 448 -18.39 5.55 -18.69
N VAL A 449 -19.75 5.64 -18.67
CA VAL A 449 -20.67 4.73 -19.37
C VAL A 449 -21.80 5.51 -20.07
N PRO A 450 -22.18 5.17 -21.32
CA PRO A 450 -23.37 5.73 -21.94
C PRO A 450 -24.61 5.09 -21.35
N VAL A 451 -25.34 5.81 -20.51
CA VAL A 451 -26.78 5.54 -20.43
C VAL A 451 -27.42 6.28 -21.58
N ALA A 452 -27.76 5.55 -22.64
CA ALA A 452 -28.77 6.02 -23.58
C ALA A 452 -30.11 6.06 -22.83
N VAL A 453 -30.36 7.11 -22.04
CA VAL A 453 -31.65 7.32 -21.39
C VAL A 453 -32.68 7.49 -22.49
N PRO A 454 -33.68 6.60 -22.63
CA PRO A 454 -34.80 6.89 -23.51
C PRO A 454 -35.45 8.17 -23.00
N ALA A 455 -35.47 9.22 -23.83
CA ALA A 455 -35.95 10.54 -23.45
C ALA A 455 -37.35 10.46 -22.81
N VAL A 456 -37.42 10.54 -21.48
CA VAL A 456 -38.69 10.69 -20.78
C VAL A 456 -39.07 12.16 -20.84
N SER A 457 -40.19 12.44 -21.50
CA SER A 457 -40.63 13.81 -21.75
C SER A 457 -41.19 14.44 -20.46
N ALA A 458 -40.37 15.16 -19.68
CA ALA A 458 -40.86 16.27 -18.84
C ALA A 458 -39.81 17.18 -18.18
N TYR A 459 -38.51 17.14 -18.46
CA TYR A 459 -37.62 18.30 -18.24
C TYR A 459 -36.39 18.08 -19.13
N SER A 460 -36.01 19.08 -19.92
CA SER A 460 -34.95 18.93 -20.92
C SER A 460 -33.59 18.77 -20.26
N ILE A 461 -33.17 17.53 -20.00
CA ILE A 461 -31.77 17.21 -19.75
C ILE A 461 -31.12 16.99 -21.12
N GLN A 462 -30.09 17.79 -21.38
CA GLN A 462 -29.35 17.78 -22.63
C GLN A 462 -28.57 16.46 -22.69
N ALA A 463 -28.91 15.58 -23.63
CA ALA A 463 -28.14 14.37 -23.89
C ALA A 463 -26.69 14.78 -24.20
N LEU A 464 -25.80 14.57 -23.23
CA LEU A 464 -24.37 14.70 -23.42
C LEU A 464 -23.95 13.48 -24.24
N SER A 465 -23.60 13.73 -25.51
CA SER A 465 -22.94 12.72 -26.33
C SER A 465 -21.53 12.52 -25.80
N PRO A 466 -21.17 11.31 -25.35
CA PRO A 466 -19.86 11.05 -24.79
C PRO A 466 -18.77 10.93 -25.86
N SER A 467 -17.57 11.38 -25.51
CA SER A 467 -16.35 11.08 -26.27
C SER A 467 -15.84 9.68 -25.88
N VAL A 468 -16.14 8.69 -26.72
CA VAL A 468 -15.76 7.26 -26.63
C VAL A 468 -14.25 7.04 -26.92
N THR A 469 -13.36 7.79 -26.27
CA THR A 469 -11.92 7.70 -26.52
C THR A 469 -11.09 7.21 -25.32
N SER A 470 -11.49 7.50 -24.08
CA SER A 470 -10.72 7.11 -22.88
C SER A 470 -10.89 5.63 -22.48
N VAL A 471 -12.11 5.08 -22.58
CA VAL A 471 -12.38 3.66 -22.22
C VAL A 471 -11.54 2.67 -23.01
N ASN A 472 -11.37 2.90 -24.31
CA ASN A 472 -10.54 2.00 -25.14
C ASN A 472 -9.06 2.00 -24.71
N GLN A 473 -8.55 3.07 -24.10
CA GLN A 473 -7.13 3.15 -23.72
C GLN A 473 -6.81 2.36 -22.45
N TYR A 474 -7.74 2.26 -21.49
CA TYR A 474 -7.58 1.44 -20.29
C TYR A 474 -7.64 -0.05 -20.64
N ASP A 475 -8.61 -0.43 -21.47
CA ASP A 475 -8.71 -1.80 -22.01
C ASP A 475 -7.45 -2.17 -22.79
N ASP A 476 -6.94 -1.27 -23.65
CA ASP A 476 -5.69 -1.49 -24.38
C ASP A 476 -4.48 -1.69 -23.44
N LEU A 477 -4.42 -0.96 -22.31
CA LEU A 477 -3.37 -1.13 -21.28
C LEU A 477 -3.49 -2.48 -20.58
N ILE A 478 -4.70 -2.85 -20.12
CA ILE A 478 -4.97 -4.13 -19.46
C ILE A 478 -4.62 -5.28 -20.41
N ASP A 479 -5.11 -5.23 -21.65
CA ASP A 479 -4.81 -6.21 -22.69
C ASP A 479 -3.30 -6.32 -22.96
N ALA A 480 -2.60 -5.19 -23.05
CA ALA A 480 -1.15 -5.19 -23.23
C ALA A 480 -0.42 -5.88 -22.05
N ILE A 481 -0.83 -5.61 -20.81
CA ILE A 481 -0.27 -6.23 -19.61
C ILE A 481 -0.55 -7.73 -19.59
N GLU A 482 -1.80 -8.14 -19.79
CA GLU A 482 -2.23 -9.54 -19.73
C GLU A 482 -1.60 -10.37 -20.86
N THR A 483 -1.38 -9.78 -22.03
CA THR A 483 -0.76 -10.45 -23.20
C THR A 483 0.76 -10.34 -23.26
N SER A 484 1.40 -9.57 -22.35
CA SER A 484 2.85 -9.33 -22.32
C SER A 484 3.70 -10.60 -22.14
N GLY A 485 3.12 -11.69 -21.63
CA GLY A 485 3.82 -12.91 -21.24
C GLY A 485 4.53 -12.83 -19.88
N ASN A 486 4.57 -11.64 -19.25
CA ASN A 486 5.05 -11.44 -17.87
C ASN A 486 4.32 -10.27 -17.22
N ILE A 487 3.13 -10.56 -16.66
CA ILE A 487 2.26 -9.56 -16.03
C ILE A 487 2.95 -8.87 -14.87
N SER A 488 3.64 -9.61 -13.98
CA SER A 488 4.29 -9.04 -12.80
C SER A 488 5.35 -8.00 -13.15
N GLN A 489 6.21 -8.28 -14.14
CA GLN A 489 7.20 -7.30 -14.62
C GLN A 489 6.53 -6.09 -15.29
N SER A 490 5.42 -6.31 -15.99
CA SER A 490 4.67 -5.22 -16.63
C SER A 490 4.06 -4.28 -15.58
N LEU A 491 3.49 -4.83 -14.50
CA LEU A 491 2.99 -4.05 -13.36
C LEU A 491 4.09 -3.21 -12.72
N GLU A 492 5.28 -3.78 -12.49
CA GLU A 492 6.41 -3.03 -11.92
C GLU A 492 6.96 -1.92 -12.85
N ARG A 493 6.85 -2.11 -14.17
CA ARG A 493 7.22 -1.10 -15.16
C ARG A 493 6.20 0.04 -15.22
N VAL A 494 4.92 -0.28 -15.07
CA VAL A 494 3.83 0.71 -14.99
C VAL A 494 3.93 1.50 -13.69
N GLY A 495 4.23 0.84 -12.57
CA GLY A 495 4.49 1.51 -11.29
C GLY A 495 5.78 2.31 -11.25
N TYR A 496 6.03 2.96 -10.10
CA TYR A 496 7.20 3.79 -9.85
C TYR A 496 8.22 3.07 -8.94
N SER A 497 8.94 2.09 -9.50
CA SER A 497 9.80 1.15 -8.75
C SER A 497 11.16 1.71 -8.29
N PHE A 498 11.42 3.00 -8.45
CA PHE A 498 12.69 3.63 -8.05
C PHE A 498 12.51 4.92 -7.25
N LEU A 499 11.34 5.12 -6.62
CA LEU A 499 11.06 6.33 -5.83
C LEU A 499 12.09 6.55 -4.71
N GLY A 500 12.62 5.48 -4.13
CA GLY A 500 13.71 5.55 -3.15
C GLY A 500 15.00 6.21 -3.65
N ALA A 501 15.27 6.16 -4.97
CA ALA A 501 16.46 6.75 -5.58
C ALA A 501 16.57 8.26 -5.36
N TYR A 502 15.44 8.97 -5.22
CA TYR A 502 15.41 10.41 -4.92
C TYR A 502 16.09 10.74 -3.59
N SER A 503 15.85 9.94 -2.56
CA SER A 503 16.47 10.14 -1.25
C SER A 503 17.92 9.63 -1.22
N GLU A 504 18.21 8.53 -1.93
CA GLU A 504 19.54 7.91 -1.94
C GLU A 504 20.57 8.67 -2.77
N SER A 505 20.18 9.25 -3.91
CA SER A 505 21.05 10.12 -4.71
C SER A 505 21.48 11.35 -3.90
N ALA A 506 20.53 12.00 -3.22
CA ALA A 506 20.80 13.10 -2.31
C ALA A 506 21.68 12.66 -1.11
N LEU A 507 21.48 11.46 -0.58
CA LEU A 507 22.28 10.93 0.53
C LEU A 507 23.75 10.70 0.14
N ALA A 508 24.00 10.23 -1.09
CA ALA A 508 25.34 10.05 -1.61
C ALA A 508 26.14 11.36 -1.62
N LEU A 509 25.50 12.48 -1.97
CA LEU A 509 26.12 13.81 -1.95
C LEU A 509 26.53 14.23 -0.53
N VAL A 510 25.71 13.93 0.49
CA VAL A 510 26.07 14.16 1.91
C VAL A 510 27.27 13.32 2.31
N ARG A 511 27.32 12.04 1.93
CA ARG A 511 28.43 11.13 2.25
C ARG A 511 29.76 11.68 1.74
N SER A 512 29.77 12.17 0.51
CA SER A 512 30.94 12.79 -0.13
C SER A 512 31.40 14.04 0.62
N GLN A 513 30.50 14.99 0.94
CA GLN A 513 30.87 16.25 1.61
C GLN A 513 31.24 16.09 3.09
N ARG A 514 30.62 15.12 3.79
CA ARG A 514 30.93 14.78 5.18
C ARG A 514 32.39 14.37 5.34
N SER A 515 32.92 13.58 4.40
CA SER A 515 34.33 13.17 4.40
C SER A 515 35.25 14.40 4.38
N SER A 516 35.00 15.31 3.45
CA SER A 516 35.73 16.57 3.28
C SER A 516 35.80 17.39 4.57
N ILE A 517 34.64 17.60 5.19
CA ILE A 517 34.50 18.50 6.34
C ILE A 517 35.09 17.87 7.59
N ASN A 518 34.94 16.56 7.80
CA ASN A 518 35.60 15.87 8.90
C ASN A 518 37.13 15.93 8.79
N GLN A 519 37.68 15.69 7.59
CA GLN A 519 39.13 15.81 7.38
C GLN A 519 39.62 17.23 7.67
N ARG A 520 38.91 18.26 7.17
CA ARG A 520 39.26 19.65 7.44
C ARG A 520 39.14 19.99 8.93
N ALA A 521 38.03 19.64 9.56
CA ALA A 521 37.78 19.86 10.99
C ALA A 521 38.89 19.22 11.85
N ASN A 522 39.29 17.99 11.52
CA ASN A 522 40.37 17.29 12.20
C ASN A 522 41.72 18.00 12.03
N ALA A 523 42.08 18.38 10.80
CA ALA A 523 43.32 19.11 10.52
C ALA A 523 43.36 20.48 11.21
N ALA A 524 42.23 21.19 11.22
CA ALA A 524 42.11 22.52 11.80
C ALA A 524 42.06 22.48 13.34
N ALA A 525 41.39 21.52 13.96
CA ALA A 525 41.34 21.40 15.42
C ALA A 525 42.68 20.92 15.97
N SER A 526 43.27 19.86 15.41
CA SER A 526 44.53 19.27 15.91
C SER A 526 45.72 20.21 15.77
N GLY A 527 45.54 21.35 15.10
CA GLY A 527 46.52 22.41 15.07
C GLY A 527 47.81 22.01 14.35
N ALA A 528 47.82 20.96 13.52
CA ALA A 528 48.98 20.65 12.69
C ALA A 528 49.36 21.91 11.87
N ILE A 529 50.38 22.74 12.11
CA ILE A 529 51.44 22.90 13.13
C ILE A 529 51.75 21.66 13.96
N ILE A 530 52.38 20.72 13.26
CA ILE A 530 53.31 19.78 13.89
C ILE A 530 54.23 20.60 14.79
N ASP A 531 54.34 20.16 16.04
CA ASP A 531 55.20 20.69 17.08
C ASP A 531 56.55 21.20 16.55
N ASN A 532 56.99 22.34 17.07
CA ASN A 532 58.26 22.99 16.76
C ASN A 532 59.43 22.03 16.97
N MET A 533 59.89 21.37 15.91
CA MET A 533 61.22 20.77 15.88
C MET A 533 62.12 21.62 15.00
N ALA A 534 63.11 22.23 15.67
CA ALA A 534 64.07 23.20 15.17
C ALA A 534 64.55 22.96 13.73
N PHE A 535 64.42 23.99 12.90
CA PHE A 535 65.04 24.08 11.58
C PHE A 535 66.51 24.53 11.75
N SER A 536 67.47 23.66 11.46
CA SER A 536 68.80 24.07 11.02
C SER A 536 68.79 24.12 9.50
N SER A 537 69.08 25.31 8.96
CA SER A 537 69.24 25.57 7.54
C SER A 537 70.44 24.80 6.98
N ASP A 538 70.24 24.11 5.87
CA ASP A 538 71.15 24.16 4.71
C ASP A 538 70.34 23.73 3.48
N GLY A 539 70.42 24.54 2.42
CA GLY A 539 69.44 24.59 1.34
C GLY A 539 69.76 23.71 0.13
N GLU A 540 68.75 23.55 -0.73
CA GLU A 540 68.89 23.52 -2.18
C GLU A 540 67.50 23.64 -2.84
N ASP A 541 67.40 24.52 -3.83
CA ASP A 541 66.24 24.78 -4.67
C ASP A 541 65.97 23.61 -5.62
N ILE A 542 64.71 23.18 -5.76
CA ILE A 542 64.27 22.38 -6.92
C ILE A 542 62.86 22.81 -7.33
N GLY A 543 62.73 23.29 -8.57
CA GLY A 543 61.48 23.73 -9.19
C GLY A 543 60.67 22.60 -9.86
N ALA A 544 59.38 22.87 -10.08
CA ALA A 544 58.52 22.14 -11.00
C ALA A 544 57.32 23.01 -11.39
N GLU A 545 57.29 23.45 -12.65
CA GLU A 545 56.21 24.23 -13.27
C GLU A 545 55.02 23.32 -13.65
N GLY A 546 53.81 23.86 -13.52
CA GLY A 546 52.54 23.20 -13.88
C GLY A 546 51.45 23.31 -12.80
N VAL A 547 51.86 23.33 -11.52
CA VAL A 547 50.98 23.58 -10.36
C VAL A 547 51.02 25.06 -9.94
N GLU A 548 52.00 25.81 -10.42
CA GLU A 548 52.20 27.22 -10.10
C GLU A 548 51.16 28.15 -10.70
N GLU A 549 50.49 27.81 -11.82
CA GLU A 549 49.55 28.75 -12.45
C GLU A 549 48.22 28.84 -11.68
N VAL A 550 47.73 27.72 -11.14
CA VAL A 550 46.53 27.70 -10.27
C VAL A 550 46.89 28.24 -8.87
N ALA A 551 48.05 27.88 -8.32
CA ALA A 551 48.52 28.38 -7.03
C ALA A 551 48.89 29.88 -7.06
N SER A 552 49.40 30.40 -8.19
CA SER A 552 49.73 31.83 -8.40
C SER A 552 48.47 32.68 -8.53
N ARG A 553 47.43 32.18 -9.20
CA ARG A 553 46.15 32.91 -9.33
C ARG A 553 45.39 32.98 -8.01
N LEU A 554 45.53 32.00 -7.13
CA LEU A 554 45.02 32.06 -5.75
C LEU A 554 45.91 32.90 -4.82
N ALA A 555 47.23 32.88 -5.02
CA ALA A 555 48.21 33.63 -4.22
C ALA A 555 48.35 35.13 -4.58
N THR A 556 47.77 35.59 -5.69
CA THR A 556 47.87 37.00 -6.15
C THR A 556 46.68 37.88 -5.73
N SER A 557 45.73 37.36 -4.95
CA SER A 557 44.80 38.23 -4.24
C SER A 557 45.57 38.96 -3.13
N ASN A 558 45.70 40.28 -3.28
CA ASN A 558 46.31 41.18 -2.31
C ASN A 558 45.50 41.18 -1.01
N ALA A 559 45.70 40.20 -0.13
CA ALA A 559 45.36 40.29 1.29
C ALA A 559 46.47 41.06 2.00
N GLY A 560 46.57 42.34 1.66
CA GLY A 560 47.46 43.28 2.33
C GLY A 560 47.03 43.46 3.79
N GLY A 561 47.80 42.90 4.72
CA GLY A 561 47.81 43.32 6.12
C GLY A 561 47.07 42.41 7.09
N LEU A 562 47.54 41.18 7.29
CA LEU A 562 47.26 40.43 8.52
C LEU A 562 48.57 39.84 9.06
N ARG A 563 49.25 40.60 9.93
CA ARG A 563 50.41 40.12 10.69
C ARG A 563 50.03 39.96 12.17
N HIS A 564 50.04 38.69 12.60
CA HIS A 564 50.43 38.14 13.91
C HIS A 564 49.64 38.54 15.16
N SER A 565 48.74 37.64 15.58
CA SER A 565 48.55 37.20 16.98
C SER A 565 47.44 36.13 17.05
N GLY A 566 47.79 34.86 17.28
CA GLY A 566 46.89 33.82 17.82
C GLY A 566 45.79 33.19 16.94
N ASN A 567 45.25 33.88 15.93
CA ASN A 567 44.05 33.41 15.21
C ASN A 567 44.33 33.29 13.70
N GLY A 568 44.55 32.06 13.21
CA GLY A 568 44.81 31.76 11.80
C GLY A 568 43.53 31.53 10.99
N ILE A 569 43.60 31.78 9.68
CA ILE A 569 42.52 31.54 8.71
C ILE A 569 42.88 30.31 7.88
N GLY A 570 41.93 29.40 7.71
CA GLY A 570 42.00 28.27 6.82
C GLY A 570 41.12 28.46 5.60
N ILE A 571 41.59 28.05 4.43
CA ILE A 571 40.79 27.95 3.20
C ILE A 571 40.97 26.53 2.65
N PHE A 572 39.90 25.91 2.19
CA PHE A 572 39.96 24.63 1.52
C PHE A 572 39.08 24.56 0.30
N VAL A 573 39.47 23.67 -0.61
CA VAL A 573 38.68 23.20 -1.75
C VAL A 573 38.88 21.70 -1.85
N ASP A 574 37.81 20.96 -2.07
CA ASP A 574 37.85 19.52 -2.31
C ASP A 574 36.85 19.12 -3.38
N GLY A 575 37.18 18.04 -4.08
CA GLY A 575 36.30 17.40 -5.04
C GLY A 575 36.29 15.89 -4.83
N THR A 576 35.12 15.28 -4.97
CA THR A 576 34.91 13.84 -4.81
C THR A 576 34.17 13.31 -6.03
N ALA A 577 34.56 12.12 -6.48
CA ALA A 577 33.84 11.34 -7.48
C ALA A 577 33.55 9.96 -6.89
N GLY A 578 32.32 9.47 -7.09
CA GLY A 578 31.81 8.24 -6.50
C GLY A 578 31.03 7.39 -7.48
N LYS A 579 31.02 6.09 -7.21
CA LYS A 579 30.10 5.12 -7.81
C LYS A 579 29.49 4.25 -6.71
N GLY A 580 28.24 3.84 -6.87
CA GLY A 580 27.61 2.84 -6.02
C GLY A 580 26.58 2.01 -6.78
N GLU A 581 26.34 0.80 -6.30
CA GLU A 581 25.38 -0.16 -6.85
C GLU A 581 24.34 -0.44 -5.77
N TYR A 582 23.07 -0.27 -6.09
CA TYR A 582 21.94 -0.58 -5.21
C TYR A 582 21.20 -1.81 -5.75
N ASP A 583 21.20 -2.88 -4.96
CA ASP A 583 20.53 -4.13 -5.34
C ASP A 583 19.00 -3.99 -5.34
N SER A 584 18.34 -4.79 -6.18
CA SER A 584 16.88 -4.91 -6.18
C SER A 584 16.36 -5.41 -4.83
N THR A 585 15.24 -4.85 -4.37
CA THR A 585 14.49 -5.25 -3.18
C THR A 585 13.09 -5.74 -3.55
N THR A 586 12.21 -5.94 -2.56
CA THR A 586 10.80 -6.30 -2.84
C THR A 586 10.03 -5.15 -3.48
N ASN A 587 10.38 -3.90 -3.16
CA ASN A 587 9.68 -2.71 -3.61
C ASN A 587 10.51 -1.81 -4.54
N SER A 588 11.77 -2.14 -4.80
CA SER A 588 12.63 -1.40 -5.72
C SER A 588 13.38 -2.28 -6.72
N VAL A 589 13.52 -1.80 -7.95
CA VAL A 589 14.18 -2.54 -9.04
C VAL A 589 15.71 -2.56 -8.95
N GLY A 590 16.33 -1.65 -8.19
CA GLY A 590 17.78 -1.46 -8.18
C GLY A 590 18.25 -0.40 -9.19
N TYR A 591 19.47 0.10 -8.99
CA TYR A 591 20.08 1.14 -9.83
C TYR A 591 21.58 1.33 -9.56
N ASP A 592 22.29 1.76 -10.59
CA ASP A 592 23.69 2.21 -10.50
C ASP A 592 23.74 3.73 -10.30
N LEU A 593 24.52 4.22 -9.35
CA LEU A 593 24.65 5.63 -9.01
C LEU A 593 26.08 6.14 -9.30
N GLU A 594 26.21 7.23 -10.03
CA GLU A 594 27.46 7.99 -10.16
C GLU A 594 27.29 9.39 -9.53
N ASP A 595 28.24 9.81 -8.69
CA ASP A 595 28.18 11.10 -7.98
C ASP A 595 29.46 11.93 -8.10
N TYR A 596 29.31 13.25 -8.26
CA TYR A 596 30.38 14.24 -8.23
C TYR A 596 30.04 15.36 -7.26
N THR A 597 30.98 15.70 -6.39
CA THR A 597 30.81 16.84 -5.47
C THR A 597 32.01 17.77 -5.50
N LEU A 598 31.75 19.05 -5.30
CA LEU A 598 32.74 20.10 -5.14
C LEU A 598 32.38 20.92 -3.90
N SER A 599 33.30 21.02 -2.96
CA SER A 599 33.15 21.85 -1.77
C SER A 599 34.27 22.86 -1.65
N ALA A 600 33.94 24.04 -1.14
CA ALA A 600 34.91 25.07 -0.80
C ALA A 600 34.50 25.77 0.48
N GLY A 601 35.46 26.07 1.35
CA GLY A 601 35.15 26.68 2.63
C GLY A 601 36.28 27.46 3.25
N VAL A 602 35.91 28.17 4.31
CA VAL A 602 36.79 28.99 5.12
C VAL A 602 36.55 28.69 6.59
N ASP A 603 37.62 28.69 7.38
CA ASP A 603 37.54 28.52 8.81
C ASP A 603 38.47 29.44 9.58
N PHE A 604 38.07 29.70 10.82
CA PHE A 604 38.72 30.63 11.71
C PHE A 604 39.03 29.93 13.02
N ARG A 605 40.30 30.01 13.43
CA ARG A 605 40.71 29.55 14.76
C ARG A 605 40.32 30.59 15.80
N LEU A 606 39.24 30.33 16.54
CA LEU A 606 38.74 31.21 17.62
C LEU A 606 39.61 31.14 18.87
N ARG A 607 40.13 29.95 19.16
CA ARG A 607 41.04 29.65 20.27
C ARG A 607 42.03 28.59 19.80
N ASN A 608 43.09 28.38 20.56
CA ASN A 608 44.08 27.34 20.26
C ASN A 608 43.48 25.93 20.12
N ASP A 609 42.29 25.69 20.68
CA ASP A 609 41.61 24.41 20.73
C ASP A 609 40.27 24.39 19.98
N VAL A 610 39.83 25.50 19.36
CA VAL A 610 38.52 25.60 18.69
C VAL A 610 38.61 26.30 17.34
N VAL A 611 38.04 25.64 16.33
CA VAL A 611 37.85 26.16 14.97
C VAL A 611 36.37 26.19 14.64
N LEU A 612 35.94 27.25 13.97
CA LEU A 612 34.63 27.34 13.33
C LEU A 612 34.82 27.60 11.84
N GLY A 613 34.01 26.96 11.00
CA GLY A 613 34.06 27.16 9.57
C GLY A 613 32.69 27.10 8.91
N VAL A 614 32.69 27.57 7.67
CA VAL A 614 31.55 27.51 6.75
C VAL A 614 32.06 27.01 5.41
N ALA A 615 31.26 26.17 4.77
CA ALA A 615 31.53 25.60 3.47
C ALA A 615 30.31 25.76 2.56
N LEU A 616 30.56 25.96 1.27
CA LEU A 616 29.58 25.83 0.22
C LEU A 616 29.85 24.52 -0.51
N GLY A 617 28.78 23.81 -0.86
CA GLY A 617 28.85 22.54 -1.58
C GLY A 617 27.96 22.56 -2.81
N TYR A 618 28.49 22.01 -3.90
CA TYR A 618 27.74 21.60 -5.09
C TYR A 618 27.87 20.09 -5.25
N GLY A 619 26.78 19.44 -5.64
CA GLY A 619 26.72 18.02 -5.91
C GLY A 619 25.88 17.74 -7.14
N ASP A 620 26.25 16.72 -7.88
CA ASP A 620 25.58 16.24 -9.09
C ASP A 620 25.64 14.72 -9.07
N SER A 621 24.54 14.05 -9.34
CA SER A 621 24.50 12.59 -9.42
C SER A 621 23.47 12.12 -10.42
N GLU A 622 23.77 11.00 -11.08
CA GLU A 622 22.89 10.31 -12.02
C GLU A 622 22.70 8.88 -11.51
N ALA A 623 21.44 8.45 -11.38
CA ALA A 623 21.06 7.06 -11.11
C ALA A 623 20.51 6.43 -12.38
N ASP A 624 21.19 5.42 -12.90
CA ASP A 624 20.74 4.59 -14.02
C ASP A 624 19.85 3.46 -13.46
N ILE A 625 18.57 3.47 -13.80
CA ILE A 625 17.61 2.51 -13.25
C ILE A 625 17.69 1.18 -14.01
N ASP A 626 17.78 0.09 -13.25
CA ASP A 626 17.91 -1.27 -13.78
C ASP A 626 16.78 -1.66 -14.74
N ASP A 627 17.04 -2.69 -15.55
CA ASP A 627 16.08 -3.21 -16.54
C ASP A 627 15.63 -2.15 -17.58
N ASN A 628 16.49 -1.15 -17.84
CA ASN A 628 16.23 -0.02 -18.74
C ASN A 628 14.91 0.69 -18.40
N ARG A 629 14.67 0.90 -17.09
CA ARG A 629 13.46 1.59 -16.59
C ARG A 629 13.61 3.10 -16.53
N GLY A 630 14.79 3.64 -16.85
CA GLY A 630 15.01 5.07 -17.01
C GLY A 630 16.20 5.57 -16.20
N SER A 631 16.17 6.83 -15.78
CA SER A 631 17.23 7.46 -15.01
C SER A 631 16.69 8.56 -14.07
N LEU A 632 17.50 8.95 -13.09
CA LEU A 632 17.24 10.07 -12.20
C LEU A 632 18.50 10.92 -12.04
N ASP A 633 18.43 12.17 -12.49
CA ASP A 633 19.43 13.19 -12.25
C ASP A 633 19.09 13.95 -10.96
N THR A 634 20.11 14.28 -10.17
CA THR A 634 19.96 15.05 -8.92
C THR A 634 21.09 16.07 -8.79
N ALA A 635 20.74 17.35 -8.67
CA ALA A 635 21.68 18.41 -8.36
C ALA A 635 21.43 18.95 -6.95
N ALA A 636 22.50 19.14 -6.17
CA ALA A 636 22.42 19.71 -4.83
C ALA A 636 23.29 20.96 -4.68
N LYS A 637 22.74 22.00 -4.05
CA LYS A 637 23.47 23.23 -3.70
C LYS A 637 23.20 23.56 -2.26
N GLY A 638 24.25 23.74 -1.47
CA GLY A 638 24.03 23.99 -0.05
C GLY A 638 25.18 24.65 0.68
N VAL A 639 24.92 24.86 1.97
CA VAL A 639 25.84 25.46 2.92
C VAL A 639 25.96 24.54 4.13
N MET A 640 27.19 24.36 4.61
CA MET A 640 27.48 23.64 5.84
C MET A 640 28.27 24.50 6.80
N PHE A 641 27.86 24.51 8.06
CA PHE A 641 28.59 25.08 9.17
C PHE A 641 29.22 23.96 9.97
N TYR A 642 30.48 24.13 10.35
CA TYR A 642 31.18 23.14 11.14
C TYR A 642 32.00 23.76 12.26
N ALA A 643 32.16 22.99 13.33
CA ALA A 643 32.95 23.33 14.49
C ALA A 643 33.84 22.15 14.85
N ALA A 644 35.06 22.44 15.27
CA ALA A 644 36.03 21.42 15.63
C ALA A 644 36.75 21.82 16.91
N LYS A 645 36.81 20.90 17.87
CA LYS A 645 37.39 21.14 19.20
C LYS A 645 38.37 20.05 19.59
N GLN A 646 39.55 20.46 20.04
CA GLN A 646 40.49 19.56 20.73
C GLN A 646 40.29 19.62 22.24
N PHE A 647 40.46 18.48 22.88
CA PHE A 647 40.45 18.34 24.34
C PHE A 647 41.85 17.95 24.83
N GLN A 648 42.04 18.09 26.15
CA GLN A 648 43.21 17.52 26.80
C GLN A 648 43.22 15.99 26.59
N GLN A 649 44.41 15.38 26.57
CA GLN A 649 44.60 13.95 26.30
C GLN A 649 44.40 13.51 24.83
N LYS A 650 44.55 14.44 23.87
CA LYS A 650 44.55 14.15 22.41
C LYS A 650 43.20 13.62 21.88
N ALA A 651 42.11 13.93 22.58
CA ALA A 651 40.75 13.68 22.13
C ALA A 651 40.23 14.87 21.30
N TYR A 652 39.35 14.62 20.35
CA TYR A 652 38.72 15.66 19.54
C TYR A 652 37.24 15.39 19.29
N LEU A 653 36.50 16.46 19.02
CA LEU A 653 35.10 16.43 18.63
C LEU A 653 34.87 17.43 17.50
N ASN A 654 34.14 17.00 16.48
CA ASN A 654 33.63 17.80 15.39
C ASN A 654 32.10 17.78 15.44
N ALA A 655 31.52 18.91 15.08
CA ALA A 655 30.10 19.07 14.87
C ALA A 655 29.86 19.74 13.52
N MET A 656 28.80 19.34 12.82
CA MET A 656 28.39 19.96 11.58
C MET A 656 26.87 20.05 11.49
N VAL A 657 26.39 21.10 10.83
CA VAL A 657 25.00 21.27 10.43
C VAL A 657 24.96 21.88 9.03
N GLY A 658 24.05 21.43 8.18
CA GLY A 658 23.95 21.90 6.80
C GLY A 658 22.53 21.83 6.25
N ALA A 659 22.31 22.58 5.19
CA ALA A 659 21.08 22.56 4.41
C ALA A 659 21.40 22.67 2.92
N TYR A 660 20.67 21.91 2.10
CA TYR A 660 20.82 21.84 0.65
C TYR A 660 19.47 22.02 -0.02
N SER A 661 19.46 22.77 -1.11
CA SER A 661 18.40 22.73 -2.13
C SER A 661 18.73 21.60 -3.09
N LEU A 662 17.72 20.84 -3.48
CA LEU A 662 17.81 19.73 -4.41
C LEU A 662 16.95 20.07 -5.64
N ASP A 663 17.49 19.82 -6.82
CA ASP A 663 16.78 19.85 -8.10
C ASP A 663 16.82 18.40 -8.65
N TYR A 664 15.67 17.83 -9.02
CA TYR A 664 15.55 16.48 -9.55
C TYR A 664 14.95 16.48 -10.95
N ASP A 665 15.52 15.70 -11.85
CA ASP A 665 14.97 15.41 -13.18
C ASP A 665 14.94 13.89 -13.38
N SER A 666 13.76 13.33 -13.66
CA SER A 666 13.57 11.90 -13.84
C SER A 666 13.09 11.55 -15.25
N GLU A 667 13.53 10.41 -15.73
CA GLU A 667 12.99 9.74 -16.91
C GLU A 667 12.55 8.34 -16.51
N ARG A 668 11.30 7.97 -16.77
CA ARG A 668 10.77 6.61 -16.55
C ARG A 668 10.33 5.99 -17.87
N LYS A 669 10.73 4.75 -18.12
CA LYS A 669 10.41 4.01 -19.35
C LYS A 669 9.44 2.87 -19.05
N VAL A 670 8.26 2.93 -19.66
CA VAL A 670 7.22 1.91 -19.57
C VAL A 670 7.25 1.10 -20.85
N ILE A 671 7.69 -0.16 -20.75
CA ILE A 671 7.81 -1.09 -21.87
C ILE A 671 6.99 -2.34 -21.57
N ILE A 672 5.91 -2.58 -22.32
CA ILE A 672 5.00 -3.71 -22.12
C ILE A 672 4.87 -4.45 -23.45
N GLY A 673 5.50 -5.63 -23.52
CA GLY A 673 5.58 -6.41 -24.75
C GLY A 673 6.13 -5.58 -25.93
N ASP A 674 5.51 -5.75 -27.10
CA ASP A 674 5.77 -4.94 -28.29
C ASP A 674 4.75 -3.80 -28.47
N THR A 675 3.79 -3.68 -27.55
CA THR A 675 2.61 -2.80 -27.68
C THR A 675 2.86 -1.41 -27.12
N ILE A 676 3.44 -1.33 -25.91
CA ILE A 676 3.68 -0.06 -25.21
C ILE A 676 5.18 0.13 -25.05
N ASN A 677 5.67 1.30 -25.46
CA ASN A 677 7.05 1.74 -25.27
C ASN A 677 7.06 3.25 -25.13
N GLU A 678 6.78 3.71 -23.92
CA GLU A 678 6.59 5.12 -23.61
C GLU A 678 7.67 5.62 -22.65
N THR A 679 7.93 6.92 -22.72
CA THR A 679 8.89 7.60 -21.85
C THR A 679 8.21 8.78 -21.17
N TYR A 680 8.22 8.74 -19.84
CA TYR A 680 7.67 9.72 -18.94
C TYR A 680 8.80 10.53 -18.31
N LYS A 681 8.56 11.81 -18.05
CA LYS A 681 9.53 12.73 -17.46
C LYS A 681 8.89 13.57 -16.38
N ALA A 682 9.59 13.78 -15.28
CA ALA A 682 9.18 14.72 -14.23
C ALA A 682 10.38 15.51 -13.72
N SER A 683 10.13 16.78 -13.38
CA SER A 683 11.07 17.63 -12.65
C SER A 683 10.44 17.99 -11.31
N THR A 684 11.20 17.90 -10.22
CA THR A 684 10.73 18.30 -8.88
C THR A 684 11.88 18.87 -8.05
N ASP A 685 11.52 19.56 -6.98
CA ASP A 685 12.45 20.18 -6.06
C ASP A 685 12.50 19.38 -4.74
N GLY A 686 13.49 19.68 -3.92
CA GLY A 686 13.58 19.12 -2.58
C GLY A 686 14.51 19.89 -1.67
N THR A 687 14.52 19.52 -0.40
CA THR A 687 15.40 20.09 0.61
C THR A 687 16.03 19.00 1.45
N GLN A 688 17.31 19.15 1.77
CA GLN A 688 18.00 18.22 2.65
C GLN A 688 18.65 18.93 3.83
N TYR A 689 18.44 18.40 5.02
CA TYR A 689 19.05 18.86 6.27
C TYR A 689 20.01 17.81 6.80
N VAL A 690 21.17 18.27 7.27
CA VAL A 690 22.21 17.41 7.82
C VAL A 690 22.61 17.90 9.19
N ALA A 691 22.71 16.98 10.16
CA ALA A 691 23.34 17.23 11.45
C ALA A 691 24.29 16.07 11.79
N GLY A 692 25.48 16.38 12.28
CA GLY A 692 26.50 15.38 12.50
C GLY A 692 27.44 15.68 13.65
N LEU A 693 27.84 14.63 14.36
CA LEU A 693 28.90 14.63 15.37
C LEU A 693 29.93 13.55 15.02
N SER A 694 31.21 13.88 15.10
CA SER A 694 32.30 12.90 14.96
C SER A 694 33.40 13.19 15.95
N GLY A 695 34.11 12.18 16.42
CA GLY A 695 35.17 12.38 17.39
C GLY A 695 36.08 11.18 17.51
N GLY A 696 37.17 11.36 18.23
CA GLY A 696 38.15 10.29 18.41
C GLY A 696 39.25 10.65 19.40
N MET A 697 40.16 9.70 19.62
CA MET A 697 41.33 9.85 20.47
C MET A 697 42.56 9.37 19.71
N ASN A 698 43.61 10.18 19.65
CA ASN A 698 44.84 9.83 18.93
C ASN A 698 46.02 9.63 19.88
N TYR A 699 46.63 8.46 19.85
CA TYR A 699 47.81 8.10 20.64
C TYR A 699 49.03 8.00 19.75
N ASP A 700 50.19 8.44 20.26
CA ASP A 700 51.46 8.26 19.56
C ASP A 700 52.07 6.92 19.99
N VAL A 701 52.19 5.99 19.04
CA VAL A 701 52.73 4.65 19.25
C VAL A 701 53.80 4.38 18.19
N GLY A 702 55.07 4.53 18.57
CA GLY A 702 56.19 4.25 17.66
C GLY A 702 56.24 5.16 16.43
N GLY A 703 55.81 6.42 16.57
CA GLY A 703 55.76 7.40 15.48
C GLY A 703 54.53 7.27 14.58
N TRP A 704 53.56 6.42 14.93
CA TRP A 704 52.22 6.40 14.36
C TRP A 704 51.26 7.13 15.28
N SER A 705 50.36 7.93 14.71
CA SER A 705 49.19 8.47 15.39
C SER A 705 48.02 7.53 15.15
N MET A 706 47.54 6.84 16.19
CA MET A 706 46.46 5.85 16.06
C MET A 706 45.46 5.94 17.20
N GLY A 707 44.21 5.56 16.94
CA GLY A 707 43.24 5.35 18.01
C GLY A 707 41.79 5.27 17.54
N PRO A 708 40.85 5.16 18.50
CA PRO A 708 39.45 4.94 18.20
C PRO A 708 38.77 6.21 17.69
N ILE A 709 37.76 6.01 16.86
CA ILE A 709 36.86 7.04 16.35
C ILE A 709 35.40 6.59 16.48
N ALA A 710 34.50 7.56 16.60
CA ALA A 710 33.07 7.33 16.56
C ALA A 710 32.37 8.50 15.88
N SER A 711 31.20 8.23 15.30
CA SER A 711 30.37 9.29 14.72
C SER A 711 28.88 8.97 14.78
N ALA A 712 28.05 10.00 14.73
CA ALA A 712 26.61 9.91 14.56
C ALA A 712 26.15 11.02 13.62
N TYR A 713 25.29 10.67 12.67
CA TYR A 713 24.72 11.58 11.69
C TYR A 713 23.22 11.36 11.58
N TRP A 714 22.50 12.46 11.38
CA TRP A 714 21.09 12.49 11.03
C TRP A 714 20.96 13.31 9.75
N VAL A 715 20.23 12.75 8.79
CA VAL A 715 19.90 13.38 7.52
C VAL A 715 18.41 13.28 7.33
N LYS A 716 17.79 14.39 6.96
CA LYS A 716 16.40 14.43 6.52
C LYS A 716 16.36 14.96 5.10
N THR A 717 15.72 14.22 4.21
CA THR A 717 15.51 14.60 2.82
C THR A 717 14.01 14.71 2.58
N ASP A 718 13.56 15.91 2.27
CA ASP A 718 12.19 16.23 1.85
C ASP A 718 12.18 16.36 0.32
N VAL A 719 11.29 15.63 -0.34
CA VAL A 719 11.11 15.65 -1.80
C VAL A 719 9.68 16.11 -2.09
N ASP A 720 9.53 17.14 -2.92
CA ASP A 720 8.22 17.66 -3.31
C ASP A 720 7.55 16.68 -4.29
N GLY A 721 6.23 16.53 -4.19
CA GLY A 721 5.41 15.72 -5.07
C GLY A 721 5.47 16.23 -6.51
N PHE A 722 5.30 15.30 -7.46
CA PHE A 722 5.44 15.62 -8.88
C PHE A 722 4.40 14.92 -9.73
N THR A 723 4.22 15.40 -10.96
CA THR A 723 3.41 14.72 -11.98
C THR A 723 4.23 14.56 -13.24
N GLU A 724 4.30 13.34 -13.74
CA GLU A 724 4.99 13.04 -14.98
C GLU A 724 4.27 13.62 -16.20
N THR A 725 5.07 13.88 -17.22
CA THR A 725 4.63 14.33 -18.54
C THR A 725 5.29 13.49 -19.63
N GLY A 726 4.74 13.53 -20.85
CA GLY A 726 5.15 12.62 -21.92
C GLY A 726 4.37 11.30 -21.85
N GLY A 727 4.66 10.40 -22.78
CA GLY A 727 3.92 9.14 -22.94
C GLY A 727 2.40 9.30 -23.14
N ASP A 728 1.67 8.22 -22.92
CA ASP A 728 0.22 8.26 -22.77
C ASP A 728 -0.14 8.73 -21.34
N PRO A 729 -0.96 9.78 -21.15
CA PRO A 729 -1.34 10.29 -19.82
C PRO A 729 -1.96 9.26 -18.88
N ILE A 730 -2.48 8.15 -19.40
CA ILE A 730 -3.19 7.12 -18.64
C ILE A 730 -2.34 6.42 -17.58
N VAL A 731 -1.04 6.26 -17.84
CA VAL A 731 -0.06 5.69 -16.88
C VAL A 731 1.01 6.69 -16.46
N ALA A 732 0.79 7.99 -16.73
CA ALA A 732 1.61 9.05 -16.16
C ALA A 732 1.40 9.07 -14.65
N VAL A 733 2.48 9.05 -13.88
CA VAL A 733 2.43 8.99 -12.42
C VAL A 733 2.37 10.39 -11.82
N SER A 734 1.49 10.59 -10.85
CA SER A 734 1.58 11.66 -9.87
C SER A 734 1.89 11.12 -8.48
N THR A 735 2.72 11.84 -7.71
CA THR A 735 3.08 11.50 -6.32
C THR A 735 2.84 12.68 -5.39
N ASP A 736 2.51 12.39 -4.14
CA ASP A 736 2.53 13.37 -3.05
C ASP A 736 3.97 13.60 -2.54
N ASP A 737 4.17 14.71 -1.81
CA ASP A 737 5.41 14.99 -1.10
C ASP A 737 5.79 13.83 -0.15
N PHE A 738 7.08 13.52 -0.05
CA PHE A 738 7.57 12.50 0.87
C PHE A 738 8.89 12.89 1.54
N SER A 739 9.15 12.28 2.71
CA SER A 739 10.26 12.64 3.57
C SER A 739 10.94 11.41 4.15
N VAL A 740 12.25 11.29 3.94
CA VAL A 740 13.06 10.18 4.47
C VAL A 740 14.03 10.72 5.51
N GLU A 741 13.97 10.15 6.72
CA GLU A 741 14.95 10.41 7.77
C GLU A 741 15.92 9.23 7.89
N THR A 742 17.22 9.51 7.73
CA THR A 742 18.29 8.52 7.85
C THR A 742 19.21 8.88 9.01
N THR A 743 19.46 7.91 9.88
CA THR A 743 20.45 8.02 10.95
C THR A 743 21.52 6.96 10.76
N TRP A 744 22.80 7.35 10.82
CA TRP A 744 23.89 6.37 10.91
C TRP A 744 24.88 6.67 12.01
N VAL A 745 25.30 5.60 12.69
CA VAL A 745 26.27 5.61 13.77
C VAL A 745 27.45 4.73 13.36
N SER A 746 28.66 5.21 13.60
CA SER A 746 29.88 4.44 13.33
C SER A 746 30.79 4.35 14.53
N LEU A 747 31.51 3.23 14.61
CA LEU A 747 32.62 3.00 15.54
C LEU A 747 33.78 2.39 14.76
N GLY A 748 34.98 2.91 14.97
CA GLY A 748 36.13 2.50 14.18
C GLY A 748 37.47 2.83 14.80
N GLY A 749 38.51 2.66 14.00
CA GLY A 749 39.87 3.07 14.32
C GLY A 749 40.53 3.77 13.15
N GLN A 750 41.48 4.64 13.45
CA GLN A 750 42.29 5.33 12.46
C GLN A 750 43.78 5.23 12.80
N ALA A 751 44.63 5.32 11.78
CA ALA A 751 46.07 5.35 11.91
C ALA A 751 46.69 6.27 10.85
N SER A 752 47.69 7.06 11.22
CA SER A 752 48.47 7.89 10.31
C SER A 752 49.92 7.97 10.74
N LYS A 753 50.82 8.31 9.80
CA LYS A 753 52.24 8.48 10.08
C LYS A 753 52.81 9.67 9.36
N GLN A 754 53.50 10.54 10.06
CA GLN A 754 54.20 11.65 9.42
C GLN A 754 55.61 11.23 8.99
N ILE A 755 55.89 11.36 7.70
CA ILE A 755 57.19 11.09 7.09
C ILE A 755 57.78 12.42 6.61
N LYS A 756 58.89 12.83 7.22
CA LYS A 756 59.60 14.06 6.85
C LYS A 756 60.31 13.88 5.50
N MET A 757 60.11 14.82 4.59
CA MET A 757 60.77 14.91 3.28
C MET A 757 61.52 16.24 3.16
N SER A 758 62.39 16.41 2.16
CA SER A 758 63.22 17.62 2.01
C SER A 758 62.42 18.91 1.79
N ASN A 759 61.25 18.79 1.17
CA ASN A 759 60.36 19.89 0.78
C ASN A 759 58.99 19.84 1.47
N GLY A 760 58.81 19.03 2.52
CA GLY A 760 57.50 18.87 3.16
C GLY A 760 57.37 17.66 4.08
N ASN A 761 56.12 17.31 4.41
CA ASN A 761 55.76 16.09 5.12
C ASN A 761 54.79 15.27 4.28
N PHE A 762 55.04 13.98 4.13
CA PHE A 762 54.11 13.01 3.57
C PHE A 762 53.42 12.26 4.69
N ILE A 763 52.09 12.17 4.65
CA ILE A 763 51.26 11.65 5.73
C ILE A 763 50.31 10.60 5.14
N PRO A 764 50.72 9.32 5.04
CA PRO A 764 49.79 8.24 4.77
C PRO A 764 48.85 8.04 5.97
N HIS A 765 47.60 7.71 5.69
CA HIS A 765 46.59 7.40 6.69
C HIS A 765 45.61 6.33 6.23
N ALA A 766 44.99 5.68 7.20
CA ALA A 766 43.97 4.67 7.01
C ALA A 766 42.93 4.75 8.13
N LYS A 767 41.69 4.42 7.80
CA LYS A 767 40.57 4.35 8.74
C LYS A 767 39.66 3.17 8.38
N LEU A 768 39.17 2.50 9.41
CA LEU A 768 38.21 1.41 9.29
C LEU A 768 37.09 1.64 10.31
N SER A 769 35.84 1.61 9.86
CA SER A 769 34.66 1.78 10.71
C SER A 769 33.64 0.69 10.44
N ILE A 770 32.92 0.28 11.48
CA ILE A 770 31.66 -0.46 11.35
C ILE A 770 30.54 0.57 11.52
N VAL A 771 29.56 0.52 10.62
CA VAL A 771 28.46 1.47 10.55
C VAL A 771 27.14 0.71 10.70
N LYS A 772 26.24 1.28 11.51
CA LYS A 772 24.82 0.94 11.54
C LYS A 772 24.05 2.11 10.94
N GLU A 773 23.26 1.86 9.92
CA GLU A 773 22.44 2.85 9.22
C GLU A 773 20.98 2.41 9.23
N ASN A 774 20.12 3.33 9.64
CA ASN A 774 18.68 3.13 9.79
C ASN A 774 17.93 4.28 9.11
N SER A 775 16.90 3.95 8.32
CA SER A 775 15.82 4.87 7.94
C SER A 775 14.47 4.20 8.15
N ASP A 776 13.41 5.00 8.11
CA ASP A 776 12.04 4.50 8.18
C ASP A 776 11.56 4.08 6.78
N SER A 777 10.76 3.01 6.72
CA SER A 777 9.97 2.70 5.53
C SER A 777 8.77 3.63 5.51
N LEU A 778 8.34 4.04 4.33
CA LEU A 778 7.16 4.89 4.19
C LEU A 778 6.37 4.51 2.94
N ASP A 779 5.10 4.89 2.94
CA ASP A 779 4.19 4.76 1.82
C ASP A 779 3.99 6.15 1.19
N VAL A 780 4.19 6.27 -0.13
CA VAL A 780 3.94 7.49 -0.90
C VAL A 780 2.68 7.33 -1.73
N SER A 781 1.70 8.19 -1.46
CA SER A 781 0.49 8.29 -2.27
C SER A 781 0.85 8.59 -3.72
N THR A 782 0.41 7.71 -4.61
CA THR A 782 0.75 7.66 -6.03
C THR A 782 -0.54 7.44 -6.84
N ALA A 783 -0.71 8.10 -7.98
CA ALA A 783 -1.83 7.84 -8.88
C ALA A 783 -1.37 7.77 -10.34
N PHE A 784 -2.14 7.05 -11.17
CA PHE A 784 -1.96 7.00 -12.61
C PHE A 784 -3.02 7.87 -13.28
N GLY A 785 -2.64 8.94 -13.98
CA GLY A 785 -3.61 9.81 -14.66
C GLY A 785 -4.77 10.24 -13.76
N THR A 786 -5.99 9.78 -14.07
CA THR A 786 -7.21 10.00 -13.26
C THR A 786 -7.66 8.77 -12.47
N MET A 787 -6.89 7.68 -12.48
CA MET A 787 -7.18 6.47 -11.71
C MET A 787 -7.06 6.74 -10.20
N ARG A 788 -7.65 5.85 -9.41
CA ARG A 788 -7.57 5.89 -7.95
C ARG A 788 -6.12 5.83 -7.47
N ALA A 789 -5.78 6.70 -6.53
CA ALA A 789 -4.50 6.68 -5.86
C ALA A 789 -4.27 5.37 -5.08
N PHE A 790 -3.02 4.99 -4.96
CA PHE A 790 -2.50 3.85 -4.21
C PHE A 790 -1.16 4.22 -3.57
N ASP A 791 -0.75 3.46 -2.57
CA ASP A 791 0.50 3.72 -1.87
C ASP A 791 1.67 2.95 -2.50
N THR A 792 2.70 3.69 -2.92
CA THR A 792 3.99 3.12 -3.34
C THR A 792 4.94 3.07 -2.13
N PRO A 793 5.33 1.87 -1.67
CA PRO A 793 6.26 1.75 -0.56
C PRO A 793 7.69 2.13 -0.98
N VAL A 794 8.34 2.93 -0.16
CA VAL A 794 9.78 3.20 -0.21
C VAL A 794 10.44 2.43 0.92
N ASP A 795 11.33 1.52 0.55
CA ASP A 795 11.99 0.63 1.50
C ASP A 795 12.88 1.39 2.49
N ALA A 796 12.78 0.98 3.76
CA ALA A 796 13.72 1.39 4.78
C ALA A 796 15.14 0.93 4.44
N ARG A 797 16.13 1.72 4.84
CA ARG A 797 17.50 1.28 4.99
C ARG A 797 17.67 0.70 6.38
N ASP A 798 17.89 -0.60 6.45
CA ASP A 798 18.53 -1.22 7.60
C ASP A 798 19.80 -1.89 7.11
N SER A 799 20.95 -1.29 7.41
CA SER A 799 22.23 -1.78 6.91
C SER A 799 23.31 -1.75 7.97
N GLU A 800 24.09 -2.85 8.01
CA GLU A 800 25.32 -2.95 8.78
C GLU A 800 26.47 -3.21 7.83
N TYR A 801 27.44 -2.29 7.79
CA TYR A 801 28.52 -2.35 6.80
C TYR A 801 29.87 -1.91 7.35
N ALA A 802 30.93 -2.32 6.65
CA ALA A 802 32.29 -1.85 6.90
C ALA A 802 32.63 -0.71 5.92
N ASP A 803 33.22 0.36 6.46
CA ASP A 803 33.73 1.52 5.72
C ASP A 803 35.25 1.57 5.85
N LEU A 804 35.97 1.43 4.74
CA LEU A 804 37.43 1.50 4.65
C LEU A 804 37.85 2.76 3.91
N GLU A 805 38.70 3.56 4.53
CA GLU A 805 39.28 4.78 3.95
C GLU A 805 40.81 4.65 3.95
N LEU A 806 41.43 4.86 2.79
CA LEU A 806 42.88 4.84 2.59
C LEU A 806 43.28 6.11 1.87
N GLY A 807 44.28 6.82 2.39
CA GLY A 807 44.69 8.08 1.78
C GLY A 807 46.08 8.53 2.16
N PHE A 808 46.45 9.67 1.61
CA PHE A 808 47.64 10.37 1.99
C PHE A 808 47.47 11.88 1.86
N ALA A 809 48.20 12.62 2.68
CA ALA A 809 48.33 14.06 2.59
C ALA A 809 49.80 14.49 2.41
N TYR A 810 50.03 15.49 1.59
CA TYR A 810 51.34 16.12 1.40
C TYR A 810 51.33 17.57 1.85
N GLN A 811 52.07 17.87 2.91
CA GLN A 811 52.21 19.20 3.47
C GLN A 811 53.44 19.90 2.90
N ILE A 812 53.22 20.97 2.15
CA ILE A 812 54.26 21.81 1.55
C ILE A 812 54.55 22.97 2.50
N ASN A 813 55.78 23.04 2.98
CA ASN A 813 56.22 24.12 3.87
C ASN A 813 56.89 25.24 3.06
N ARG A 814 56.14 26.30 2.68
CA ARG A 814 56.69 27.50 2.01
C ARG A 814 56.92 28.63 3.03
N GLY A 815 57.95 28.50 3.87
CA GLY A 815 58.36 29.57 4.80
C GLY A 815 57.42 29.77 6.00
N LYS A 816 57.59 30.89 6.73
CA LYS A 816 56.92 31.14 8.04
C LYS A 816 55.47 31.66 7.95
N ALA A 817 54.90 31.83 6.75
CA ALA A 817 53.68 32.62 6.55
C ALA A 817 52.46 31.82 6.06
N SER A 818 52.62 30.61 5.53
CA SER A 818 51.50 29.74 5.16
C SER A 818 51.94 28.29 5.03
N GLN A 819 50.98 27.37 5.19
CA GLN A 819 51.14 25.94 4.95
C GLN A 819 50.08 25.45 3.97
N THR A 820 50.50 24.72 2.93
CA THR A 820 49.59 24.10 1.96
C THR A 820 49.59 22.59 2.16
N THR A 821 48.41 21.97 2.18
CA THR A 821 48.25 20.51 2.24
C THR A 821 47.44 20.03 1.05
N VAL A 822 47.95 19.04 0.32
CA VAL A 822 47.23 18.34 -0.75
C VAL A 822 46.90 16.95 -0.29
N GLY A 823 45.63 16.53 -0.38
CA GLY A 823 45.14 15.22 0.02
C GLY A 823 44.63 14.40 -1.16
N PHE A 824 44.78 13.08 -1.06
CA PHE A 824 44.12 12.09 -1.90
C PHE A 824 43.58 10.98 -1.01
N ASP A 825 42.33 10.60 -1.24
CA ASP A 825 41.64 9.58 -0.46
C ASP A 825 40.83 8.66 -1.36
N TYR A 826 40.80 7.39 -0.98
CA TYR A 826 39.89 6.39 -1.51
C TYR A 826 39.05 5.85 -0.35
N SER A 827 37.73 5.79 -0.52
CA SER A 827 36.84 5.11 0.42
C SER A 827 36.03 4.02 -0.29
N GLY A 828 35.85 2.91 0.40
CA GLY A 828 35.03 1.78 -0.03
C GLY A 828 34.08 1.36 1.10
N LEU A 829 32.80 1.24 0.76
CA LEU A 829 31.72 0.81 1.64
C LEU A 829 31.19 -0.52 1.12
N PHE A 830 31.05 -1.51 2.00
CA PHE A 830 30.61 -2.86 1.66
C PHE A 830 29.43 -3.27 2.55
N ALA A 831 28.21 -3.20 2.05
CA ALA A 831 26.99 -3.71 2.67
C ALA A 831 26.41 -4.89 1.88
N ASP A 832 25.32 -5.48 2.38
CA ASP A 832 24.66 -6.61 1.71
C ASP A 832 23.83 -6.20 0.49
N THR A 833 23.25 -4.99 0.51
CA THR A 833 22.33 -4.46 -0.54
C THR A 833 22.85 -3.18 -1.20
N TYR A 834 24.03 -2.72 -0.80
CA TYR A 834 24.64 -1.49 -1.29
C TYR A 834 26.16 -1.57 -1.13
N ASP A 835 26.88 -1.29 -2.20
CA ASP A 835 28.31 -1.00 -2.12
C ASP A 835 28.66 0.28 -2.87
N SER A 836 29.75 0.91 -2.46
CA SER A 836 30.23 2.10 -3.15
C SER A 836 31.72 2.30 -3.01
N SER A 837 32.27 2.98 -4.01
CA SER A 837 33.67 3.39 -4.05
C SER A 837 33.75 4.87 -4.38
N ARG A 838 34.57 5.62 -3.64
CA ARG A 838 34.78 7.06 -3.87
C ARG A 838 36.25 7.42 -3.87
N VAL A 839 36.58 8.44 -4.65
CA VAL A 839 37.90 9.06 -4.69
C VAL A 839 37.75 10.55 -4.43
N GLN A 840 38.59 11.07 -3.54
CA GLN A 840 38.58 12.45 -3.13
C GLN A 840 39.96 13.10 -3.32
N LEU A 841 39.95 14.36 -3.76
CA LEU A 841 41.10 15.25 -3.85
C LEU A 841 40.83 16.50 -3.04
N SER A 842 41.79 16.92 -2.21
CA SER A 842 41.64 18.13 -1.39
C SER A 842 42.88 19.02 -1.42
N VAL A 843 42.65 20.33 -1.34
CA VAL A 843 43.69 21.35 -1.19
C VAL A 843 43.31 22.28 -0.06
N ASN A 844 44.21 22.42 0.90
CA ASN A 844 44.02 23.21 2.11
C ASN A 844 45.16 24.21 2.25
N VAL A 845 44.84 25.46 2.59
CA VAL A 845 45.82 26.52 2.86
C VAL A 845 45.54 27.13 4.22
N GLN A 846 46.54 27.12 5.10
CA GLN A 846 46.50 27.73 6.41
C GLN A 846 47.41 28.97 6.43
N PHE A 847 46.86 30.11 6.86
CA PHE A 847 47.56 31.39 7.03
C PHE A 847 47.82 31.73 8.51
#